data_AF-A0A6J7BXM1-F1
#
_entry.id   AF-A0A6J7BXM1-F1
#
_cell.length_a   1.000
_cell.length_b   1.000
_cell.length_c   1.000
_cell.angle_alpha   90.00
_cell.angle_beta   90.00
_cell.angle_gamma   90.00
#
_symmetry.space_group_name_H-M   'P 1'
#
loop_
_entity.id
_entity.type
_entity.pdbx_description
1 polymer ?
#
loop_
_entity_poly.entity_id
_entity_poly.type
_entity_poly.pdbx_seq_one_letter_code
_entity_poly.pdbx_strand_id
1 'polypeptide(L)'
;MVTDSNRDRAAQWRGSQDTIGMTESGGSGNDGVRIDESAQRLPIFTGNGTAATQTVATLDHGLTVQATAYGEPYAYQPEYRAAMAVDGNPATSWRVMWQPVGETLTIAGAATTTLHLLQAQAPDLTMMITAVDIAVDGHRQHAVLDASSLSGTGQDVTIPSGSEVHITIAGVGPRPGAPATGQAWVGFAEVGPTAQEWVRPPTTALAFATANTPVALVFTREWVRSTNRWRSDPEPVLARVVSLSHPIDGTLTVSLHRSDRAGDSSLDGLSALTDAPTSNRRLTGVADARASRAFDGDPSTRWTSPFDTAAGSVISVPLLPDSNVSSLRLQQPTSPDLSTITSVTVHVGPMSADVEVPPAGADGFSTITFPAATGDHLQLEVTGVRRETTRDRRYGDLTSLPVAISEISGLPLAQQQGTSSAACRTDLLTIDGRPVPLQVDTAALATGETAKATLCDGAALSLAPGEHRFLSTAGSATGIDLNSLSVVPTSAQAPTASAPTATVHIDAQDDTSATLTVEPCVRGCWLIFGQGQSSGWTATADGTTLPQSQPVSGGANGWFLPASTAPTHVQIRFQPQRTLNLALGVSAVATAMCIALLVVPLLRRRRPTDTPTRAAEHEQTARFVAPWHRSTPRAARSAAAVLVVATAAFVSLWWAVGALLVAAVLLTGRRLRMAGVASVLGIGALGVLITAVEVYQRYAGDGGWPSHFERIHRAGMFLLLLMVVTIFTGDDEPISGSAGDAVREHDDV
;
A
#
# COMPACT_ATOMS: atom_id res chain seq x y z
N MET A 1 17.09 -16.71 14.84
CA MET A 1 17.15 -15.94 13.57
C MET A 1 16.52 -14.58 13.84
N VAL A 2 17.14 -13.51 13.36
CA VAL A 2 16.63 -12.13 13.41
C VAL A 2 16.37 -11.68 11.99
N THR A 3 15.18 -11.12 11.77
CA THR A 3 14.72 -10.62 10.48
C THR A 3 14.28 -9.17 10.58
N ASP A 4 14.14 -8.51 9.44
CA ASP A 4 13.60 -7.16 9.29
C ASP A 4 12.12 -7.15 8.88
N SER A 5 11.38 -8.26 9.05
CA SER A 5 10.00 -8.40 8.56
C SER A 5 8.94 -7.74 9.44
N ASN A 6 9.16 -7.64 10.76
CA ASN A 6 8.22 -7.04 11.72
C ASN A 6 8.39 -5.50 11.77
N ARG A 7 8.19 -4.82 10.64
CA ARG A 7 8.34 -3.36 10.54
C ARG A 7 7.24 -2.62 11.28
N ASP A 8 7.63 -1.53 11.92
CA ASP A 8 6.70 -0.52 12.35
C ASP A 8 6.26 0.31 11.15
N ARG A 9 4.97 0.24 10.80
CA ARG A 9 4.41 0.84 9.59
C ARG A 9 2.89 0.85 9.61
N ALA A 10 2.32 1.82 8.91
CA ALA A 10 0.91 1.84 8.59
C ALA A 10 0.49 0.67 7.67
N ALA A 11 -0.74 0.19 7.86
CA ALA A 11 -1.42 -0.74 6.98
C ALA A 11 -2.86 -0.30 6.78
N GLN A 12 -3.38 -0.26 5.54
CA GLN A 12 -4.75 0.22 5.28
C GLN A 12 -5.67 -0.90 4.76
N TRP A 13 -6.97 -0.78 5.05
CA TRP A 13 -7.98 -1.79 4.72
C TRP A 13 -8.77 -1.52 3.42
N ARG A 14 -8.53 -0.39 2.74
CA ARG A 14 -9.33 0.07 1.60
C ARG A 14 -9.15 -0.75 0.31
N GLY A 15 -8.13 -1.60 0.23
CA GLY A 15 -7.80 -2.36 -0.98
C GLY A 15 -6.92 -3.57 -0.72
N SER A 16 -6.49 -4.25 -1.78
CA SER A 16 -5.60 -5.43 -1.73
C SER A 16 -4.19 -5.16 -2.28
N GLN A 17 -3.95 -3.96 -2.80
CA GLN A 17 -2.67 -3.49 -3.34
C GLN A 17 -2.31 -2.17 -2.69
N ASP A 18 -1.01 -1.85 -2.63
CA ASP A 18 -0.52 -0.60 -2.06
C ASP A 18 -1.07 -0.34 -0.64
N THR A 19 -1.12 -1.39 0.18
CA THR A 19 -1.75 -1.37 1.52
C THR A 19 -0.76 -1.22 2.66
N ILE A 20 0.54 -1.17 2.38
CA ILE A 20 1.62 -1.14 3.38
C ILE A 20 2.46 0.13 3.22
N GLY A 21 2.58 0.88 4.32
CA GLY A 21 3.31 2.14 4.40
C GLY A 21 4.82 1.98 4.57
N MET A 22 5.48 3.14 4.71
CA MET A 22 6.92 3.21 4.97
C MET A 22 7.28 2.58 6.32
N THR A 23 8.55 2.19 6.46
CA THR A 23 9.08 1.82 7.78
C THR A 23 9.30 3.09 8.58
N GLU A 24 8.75 3.13 9.77
CA GLU A 24 8.73 4.30 10.62
C GLU A 24 9.84 4.25 11.66
N SER A 25 10.11 5.39 12.29
CA SER A 25 11.15 5.60 13.31
C SER A 25 10.90 4.88 14.63
N GLY A 26 9.68 4.38 14.81
CA GLY A 26 9.24 3.63 15.98
C GLY A 26 8.61 4.51 17.05
N GLY A 27 7.90 3.88 17.99
CA GLY A 27 7.23 4.56 19.10
C GLY A 27 5.73 4.30 19.09
N SER A 28 4.96 5.11 19.83
CA SER A 28 3.49 4.98 19.91
C SER A 28 2.75 5.83 18.88
N GLY A 29 3.47 6.58 18.03
CA GLY A 29 2.90 7.49 17.04
C GLY A 29 3.18 7.05 15.60
N ASN A 30 2.53 7.72 14.64
CA ASN A 30 2.82 7.56 13.23
C ASN A 30 3.78 8.68 12.80
N ASP A 31 4.78 8.37 11.99
CA ASP A 31 5.69 9.38 11.42
C ASP A 31 4.99 10.32 10.41
N GLY A 32 3.81 9.92 9.91
CA GLY A 32 2.92 10.81 9.17
C GLY A 32 2.20 11.76 10.12
N VAL A 33 2.46 13.07 9.98
CA VAL A 33 1.91 14.11 10.89
C VAL A 33 0.38 14.17 10.82
N ARG A 34 -0.22 13.84 9.67
CA ARG A 34 -1.68 13.73 9.52
C ARG A 34 -2.15 12.32 9.86
N ILE A 35 -3.19 12.23 10.70
CA ILE A 35 -3.87 10.97 11.00
C ILE A 35 -4.52 10.43 9.73
N ASP A 36 -4.20 9.18 9.38
CA ASP A 36 -4.92 8.40 8.38
C ASP A 36 -5.90 7.46 9.09
N GLU A 37 -7.19 7.76 9.00
CA GLU A 37 -8.25 6.96 9.63
C GLU A 37 -8.32 5.52 9.09
N SER A 38 -7.75 5.26 7.90
CA SER A 38 -7.68 3.90 7.39
C SER A 38 -6.48 3.09 7.87
N ALA A 39 -5.51 3.74 8.53
CA ALA A 39 -4.36 3.05 9.08
C ALA A 39 -4.83 2.14 10.24
N GLN A 40 -4.90 0.84 9.96
CA GLN A 40 -5.22 -0.23 10.88
C GLN A 40 -4.01 -1.15 10.98
N ARG A 41 -3.11 -0.83 11.92
CA ARG A 41 -1.93 -1.65 12.19
C ARG A 41 -2.37 -3.01 12.73
N LEU A 42 -1.87 -4.08 12.13
CA LEU A 42 -2.10 -5.44 12.59
C LEU A 42 -0.88 -5.90 13.39
N PRO A 43 -0.88 -5.79 14.73
CA PRO A 43 0.25 -6.22 15.53
C PRO A 43 0.46 -7.74 15.37
N ILE A 44 1.67 -8.13 14.99
CA ILE A 44 2.05 -9.55 14.81
C ILE A 44 2.24 -10.23 16.18
N PHE A 45 2.74 -9.50 17.17
CA PHE A 45 3.00 -9.99 18.52
C PHE A 45 2.02 -9.34 19.52
N THR A 46 1.74 -10.06 20.62
CA THR A 46 0.89 -9.55 21.70
C THR A 46 1.59 -8.41 22.46
N GLY A 47 0.85 -7.33 22.74
CA GLY A 47 1.38 -6.10 23.36
C GLY A 47 1.55 -4.98 22.34
N ASN A 48 1.58 -3.73 22.82
CA ASN A 48 1.87 -2.59 21.94
C ASN A 48 3.32 -2.72 21.45
N GLY A 49 3.52 -2.66 20.13
CA GLY A 49 4.85 -2.64 19.53
C GLY A 49 5.70 -1.52 20.12
N THR A 50 6.99 -1.79 20.29
CA THR A 50 7.99 -0.79 20.69
C THR A 50 9.06 -0.77 19.63
N ALA A 51 9.83 0.33 19.55
CA ALA A 51 10.98 0.41 18.66
C ALA A 51 12.02 -0.72 18.90
N ALA A 52 12.01 -1.37 20.08
CA ALA A 52 12.90 -2.49 20.39
C ALA A 52 12.38 -3.84 19.85
N THR A 53 11.06 -4.00 19.73
CA THR A 53 10.39 -5.24 19.28
C THR A 53 10.03 -5.24 17.80
N GLN A 54 10.13 -4.09 17.13
CA GLN A 54 9.87 -3.91 15.70
C GLN A 54 11.13 -3.49 14.94
N THR A 55 11.09 -3.69 13.62
CA THR A 55 12.02 -3.08 12.68
C THR A 55 11.63 -1.61 12.48
N VAL A 56 12.58 -0.70 12.61
CA VAL A 56 12.36 0.75 12.47
C VAL A 56 13.36 1.37 11.49
N ALA A 57 13.09 2.57 11.00
CA ALA A 57 13.98 3.33 10.13
C ALA A 57 14.52 4.57 10.84
N THR A 58 15.83 4.81 10.76
CA THR A 58 16.46 5.98 11.38
C THR A 58 17.46 6.60 10.42
N LEU A 59 17.49 7.92 10.32
CA LEU A 59 18.51 8.63 9.56
C LEU A 59 19.79 8.78 10.40
N ASP A 60 20.94 8.76 9.72
CA ASP A 60 22.24 9.04 10.33
C ASP A 60 22.36 10.49 10.84
N HIS A 61 23.43 10.75 11.59
CA HIS A 61 23.78 12.09 12.09
C HIS A 61 22.72 12.75 12.98
N GLY A 62 21.76 11.98 13.50
CA GLY A 62 20.67 12.51 14.34
C GLY A 62 19.65 13.33 13.55
N LEU A 63 19.66 13.25 12.21
CA LEU A 63 18.69 13.92 11.36
C LEU A 63 17.31 13.26 11.55
N THR A 64 16.25 14.06 11.54
CA THR A 64 14.87 13.57 11.44
C THR A 64 14.16 14.32 10.34
N VAL A 65 13.51 13.60 9.44
CA VAL A 65 12.72 14.20 8.36
C VAL A 65 11.34 13.58 8.35
N GLN A 66 10.32 14.43 8.45
CA GLN A 66 8.92 14.05 8.48
C GLN A 66 8.15 14.83 7.41
N ALA A 67 7.03 14.27 6.96
CA ALA A 67 6.13 14.95 6.04
C ALA A 67 4.69 14.82 6.52
N THR A 68 3.87 15.81 6.18
CA THR A 68 2.43 15.77 6.43
C THR A 68 1.73 14.64 5.66
N ALA A 69 2.23 14.32 4.47
CA ALA A 69 1.82 13.20 3.64
C ALA A 69 2.95 12.75 2.71
N TYR A 70 2.77 11.58 2.11
CA TYR A 70 3.56 11.08 0.98
C TYR A 70 2.65 10.25 0.07
N GLY A 71 3.04 10.09 -1.19
CA GLY A 71 2.27 9.25 -2.10
C GLY A 71 0.91 9.88 -2.45
N GLU A 72 -0.08 9.00 -2.59
CA GLU A 72 -1.47 9.36 -2.83
C GLU A 72 -2.37 9.01 -1.62
N PRO A 73 -3.51 9.70 -1.40
CA PRO A 73 -4.34 9.49 -0.20
C PRO A 73 -4.92 8.09 -0.02
N TYR A 74 -5.01 7.30 -1.09
CA TYR A 74 -5.70 6.00 -1.11
C TYR A 74 -4.76 4.81 -1.33
N ALA A 75 -3.46 5.04 -1.49
CA ALA A 75 -2.47 4.00 -1.74
C ALA A 75 -1.15 4.35 -1.04
N TYR A 76 -0.63 3.43 -0.23
CA TYR A 76 0.67 3.60 0.38
C TYR A 76 1.79 3.32 -0.62
N GLN A 77 2.60 4.36 -0.82
CA GLN A 77 3.73 4.37 -1.75
C GLN A 77 4.99 4.83 -1.01
N PRO A 78 5.56 3.97 -0.16
CA PRO A 78 6.69 4.30 0.70
C PRO A 78 7.94 4.78 -0.04
N GLU A 79 8.09 4.50 -1.33
CA GLU A 79 9.15 5.06 -2.18
C GLU A 79 9.11 6.59 -2.31
N TYR A 80 8.02 7.25 -1.91
CA TYR A 80 7.86 8.71 -1.97
C TYR A 80 7.91 9.38 -0.60
N ARG A 81 8.38 8.66 0.44
CA ARG A 81 8.46 9.16 1.82
C ARG A 81 9.45 10.30 2.00
N ALA A 82 9.35 10.98 3.14
CA ALA A 82 10.13 12.15 3.49
C ALA A 82 11.66 11.95 3.45
N ALA A 83 12.14 10.76 3.85
CA ALA A 83 13.57 10.41 3.82
C ALA A 83 14.20 10.51 2.42
N MET A 84 13.40 10.36 1.36
CA MET A 84 13.84 10.42 -0.03
C MET A 84 14.16 11.84 -0.52
N ALA A 85 13.97 12.87 0.32
CA ALA A 85 14.37 14.24 0.02
C ALA A 85 15.78 14.59 0.56
N VAL A 86 16.41 13.67 1.29
CA VAL A 86 17.69 13.89 1.99
C VAL A 86 18.64 12.71 1.83
N ASP A 87 18.35 11.74 0.97
CA ASP A 87 19.18 10.54 0.82
C ASP A 87 20.39 10.76 -0.12
N GLY A 88 20.49 11.94 -0.76
CA GLY A 88 21.60 12.29 -1.64
C GLY A 88 21.51 11.62 -3.02
N ASN A 89 20.34 11.06 -3.36
CA ASN A 89 20.09 10.43 -4.63
C ASN A 89 19.01 11.20 -5.43
N PRO A 90 19.39 11.93 -6.51
CA PRO A 90 18.43 12.71 -7.30
C PRO A 90 17.39 11.86 -8.04
N ALA A 91 17.55 10.52 -8.09
CA ALA A 91 16.58 9.61 -8.70
C ALA A 91 15.41 9.25 -7.77
N THR A 92 15.57 9.44 -6.46
CA THR A 92 14.52 9.33 -5.44
C THR A 92 13.98 10.71 -5.10
N SER A 93 12.84 10.75 -4.43
CA SER A 93 12.25 12.02 -4.00
C SER A 93 11.08 11.80 -3.06
N TRP A 94 10.92 12.68 -2.07
CA TRP A 94 9.64 12.86 -1.43
C TRP A 94 8.64 13.39 -2.45
N ARG A 95 7.43 12.80 -2.52
CA ARG A 95 6.36 13.27 -3.40
C ARG A 95 5.00 13.18 -2.74
N VAL A 96 4.15 14.12 -3.12
CA VAL A 96 2.72 14.14 -2.79
C VAL A 96 1.89 14.35 -4.06
N MET A 97 0.73 13.73 -4.05
CA MET A 97 -0.34 13.97 -5.03
C MET A 97 -1.59 14.50 -4.33
N TRP A 98 -2.46 15.16 -5.09
CA TRP A 98 -3.79 15.63 -4.67
C TRP A 98 -3.77 16.77 -3.64
N GLN A 99 -4.12 17.98 -4.08
CA GLN A 99 -4.09 19.20 -3.26
C GLN A 99 -2.73 19.42 -2.56
N PRO A 100 -1.60 19.42 -3.28
CA PRO A 100 -0.27 19.47 -2.68
C PRO A 100 0.06 20.78 -1.96
N VAL A 101 -0.67 21.87 -2.22
CA VAL A 101 -0.48 23.14 -1.55
C VAL A 101 -0.84 23.00 -0.06
N GLY A 102 0.09 23.38 0.81
CA GLY A 102 -0.02 23.22 2.27
C GLY A 102 0.67 21.96 2.81
N GLU A 103 1.01 20.99 1.95
CA GLU A 103 1.82 19.84 2.37
C GLU A 103 3.22 20.32 2.76
N THR A 104 3.76 19.78 3.84
CA THR A 104 4.95 20.29 4.52
C THR A 104 5.96 19.17 4.76
N LEU A 105 7.23 19.48 4.52
CA LEU A 105 8.39 18.68 4.91
C LEU A 105 9.06 19.36 6.12
N THR A 106 9.24 18.62 7.22
CA THR A 106 9.88 19.09 8.45
C THR A 106 11.23 18.38 8.61
N ILE A 107 12.30 19.14 8.78
CA ILE A 107 13.67 18.67 8.91
C ILE A 107 14.21 19.19 10.25
N ALA A 108 14.72 18.30 11.10
CA ALA A 108 15.35 18.67 12.35
C ALA A 108 16.65 17.88 12.60
N GLY A 109 17.49 18.39 13.50
CA GLY A 109 18.73 17.71 13.92
C GLY A 109 19.99 18.10 13.14
N ALA A 110 19.87 19.00 12.15
CA ALA A 110 21.01 19.51 11.39
C ALA A 110 20.88 21.01 11.14
N ALA A 111 21.74 21.79 11.78
CA ALA A 111 21.81 23.22 11.55
C ALA A 111 22.41 23.48 10.16
N THR A 112 21.61 24.06 9.26
CA THR A 112 22.05 24.56 7.95
C THR A 112 21.62 26.01 7.78
N THR A 113 22.35 26.75 6.94
CA THR A 113 22.00 28.12 6.51
C THR A 113 21.58 28.17 5.05
N THR A 114 21.52 27.02 4.38
CA THR A 114 21.20 26.92 2.95
C THR A 114 20.43 25.63 2.69
N LEU A 115 19.35 25.75 1.92
CA LEU A 115 18.62 24.62 1.35
C LEU A 115 18.96 24.50 -0.14
N HIS A 116 19.12 23.26 -0.61
CA HIS A 116 19.36 22.91 -2.00
C HIS A 116 18.09 22.28 -2.57
N LEU A 117 17.18 23.10 -3.09
CA LEU A 117 15.85 22.66 -3.50
C LEU A 117 15.87 22.08 -4.92
N LEU A 118 16.11 20.78 -5.03
CA LEU A 118 15.97 20.02 -6.27
C LEU A 118 14.61 19.32 -6.29
N GLN A 119 13.76 19.67 -7.24
CA GLN A 119 12.46 19.02 -7.43
C GLN A 119 12.62 17.60 -7.98
N ALA A 120 11.58 16.78 -7.84
CA ALA A 120 11.58 15.40 -8.33
C ALA A 120 11.95 15.27 -9.83
N GLN A 121 12.85 14.33 -10.14
CA GLN A 121 13.45 14.17 -11.47
C GLN A 121 12.75 13.14 -12.38
N ALA A 122 11.56 12.64 -12.01
CA ALA A 122 10.87 11.65 -12.83
C ALA A 122 10.33 12.24 -14.16
N PRO A 123 10.53 11.54 -15.30
CA PRO A 123 10.25 12.06 -16.64
C PRO A 123 8.75 12.15 -16.97
N ASP A 124 7.90 11.46 -16.23
CA ASP A 124 6.44 11.44 -16.41
C ASP A 124 5.71 12.47 -15.54
N LEU A 125 6.43 13.34 -14.82
CA LEU A 125 5.84 14.39 -14.00
C LEU A 125 5.29 15.54 -14.86
N THR A 126 4.03 15.90 -14.61
CA THR A 126 3.33 16.97 -15.35
C THR A 126 3.22 18.29 -14.60
N MET A 127 3.54 18.29 -13.30
CA MET A 127 3.47 19.44 -12.41
C MET A 127 4.83 19.73 -11.77
N MET A 128 5.00 20.97 -11.33
CA MET A 128 6.15 21.45 -10.55
C MET A 128 5.67 22.32 -9.39
N ILE A 129 6.51 22.43 -8.37
CA ILE A 129 6.39 23.42 -7.30
C ILE A 129 6.87 24.77 -7.86
N THR A 130 6.08 25.83 -7.68
CA THR A 130 6.41 27.19 -8.12
C THR A 130 6.81 28.09 -6.97
N ALA A 131 6.41 27.76 -5.74
CA ALA A 131 6.80 28.49 -4.53
C ALA A 131 6.68 27.63 -3.28
N VAL A 132 7.50 27.96 -2.28
CA VAL A 132 7.45 27.38 -0.92
C VAL A 132 7.48 28.47 0.15
N ASP A 133 6.83 28.21 1.27
CA ASP A 133 6.99 28.95 2.51
C ASP A 133 7.95 28.16 3.42
N ILE A 134 9.04 28.79 3.84
CA ILE A 134 10.06 28.19 4.71
C ILE A 134 9.98 28.83 6.08
N ALA A 135 9.83 28.02 7.13
CA ALA A 135 9.89 28.47 8.51
C ALA A 135 11.07 27.82 9.25
N VAL A 136 11.91 28.63 9.89
CA VAL A 136 13.05 28.18 10.70
C VAL A 136 12.94 28.78 12.10
N ASP A 137 12.74 27.94 13.10
CA ASP A 137 12.58 28.35 14.52
C ASP A 137 11.67 29.58 14.71
N GLY A 138 10.59 29.69 13.90
CA GLY A 138 9.62 30.79 13.92
C GLY A 138 9.86 31.94 12.93
N HIS A 139 11.05 32.06 12.33
CA HIS A 139 11.30 32.98 11.21
C HIS A 139 10.71 32.42 9.92
N ARG A 140 9.90 33.21 9.21
CA ARG A 140 9.26 32.79 7.96
C ARG A 140 9.79 33.56 6.77
N GLN A 141 9.99 32.87 5.66
CA GLN A 141 10.27 33.46 4.36
C GLN A 141 9.53 32.75 3.24
N HIS A 142 9.22 33.48 2.18
CA HIS A 142 8.61 32.96 0.97
C HIS A 142 9.67 32.86 -0.12
N ALA A 143 9.80 31.70 -0.77
CA ALA A 143 10.75 31.47 -1.84
C ALA A 143 10.03 31.04 -3.12
N VAL A 144 10.28 31.76 -4.21
CA VAL A 144 9.81 31.38 -5.56
C VAL A 144 10.82 30.44 -6.17
N LEU A 145 10.33 29.35 -6.77
CA LEU A 145 11.17 28.35 -7.43
C LEU A 145 11.23 28.60 -8.94
N ASP A 146 12.44 28.71 -9.47
CA ASP A 146 12.71 28.90 -10.89
C ASP A 146 13.21 27.62 -11.57
N ALA A 147 13.61 27.73 -12.84
CA ALA A 147 14.06 26.59 -13.64
C ALA A 147 15.30 25.88 -13.07
N SER A 148 16.13 26.55 -12.26
CA SER A 148 17.28 25.92 -11.60
C SER A 148 16.85 24.86 -10.58
N SER A 149 15.64 24.97 -10.01
CA SER A 149 15.10 23.95 -9.10
C SER A 149 14.71 22.63 -9.81
N LEU A 150 14.63 22.61 -11.15
CA LEU A 150 14.18 21.46 -11.91
C LEU A 150 15.30 20.53 -12.38
N SER A 151 16.57 20.91 -12.22
CA SER A 151 17.72 20.17 -12.76
C SER A 151 19.02 20.47 -12.00
N GLY A 152 20.09 19.73 -12.32
CA GLY A 152 21.41 19.97 -11.72
C GLY A 152 21.39 19.71 -10.21
N THR A 153 21.95 20.65 -9.43
CA THR A 153 22.01 20.58 -7.97
C THR A 153 20.78 21.16 -7.27
N GLY A 154 19.82 21.70 -8.01
CA GLY A 154 18.66 22.41 -7.46
C GLY A 154 18.93 23.89 -7.19
N GLN A 155 17.89 24.57 -6.70
CA GLN A 155 17.93 26.00 -6.39
C GLN A 155 18.37 26.24 -4.94
N ASP A 156 19.39 27.08 -4.76
CA ASP A 156 19.86 27.46 -3.44
C ASP A 156 18.94 28.52 -2.80
N VAL A 157 18.50 28.26 -1.57
CA VAL A 157 17.75 29.23 -0.76
C VAL A 157 18.46 29.44 0.56
N THR A 158 18.90 30.66 0.82
CA THR A 158 19.51 31.04 2.11
C THR A 158 18.44 31.09 3.20
N ILE A 159 18.70 30.45 4.33
CA ILE A 159 17.81 30.42 5.49
C ILE A 159 18.57 30.86 6.75
N PRO A 160 17.90 31.40 7.78
CA PRO A 160 18.50 31.55 9.09
C PRO A 160 19.02 30.19 9.60
N SER A 161 20.04 30.21 10.46
CA SER A 161 20.43 29.00 11.18
C SER A 161 19.35 28.66 12.20
N GLY A 162 18.96 27.38 12.28
CA GLY A 162 18.01 26.90 13.26
C GLY A 162 18.07 25.40 13.43
N SER A 163 17.34 24.91 14.43
CA SER A 163 17.30 23.49 14.80
C SER A 163 16.22 22.69 14.05
N GLU A 164 15.19 23.38 13.57
CA GLU A 164 14.06 22.81 12.84
C GLU A 164 13.67 23.72 11.66
N VAL A 165 13.50 23.10 10.48
CA VAL A 165 13.12 23.75 9.22
C VAL A 165 11.83 23.12 8.72
N HIS A 166 10.82 23.94 8.44
CA HIS A 166 9.57 23.54 7.78
C HIS A 166 9.54 24.11 6.38
N ILE A 167 9.34 23.27 5.37
CA ILE A 167 9.20 23.65 3.97
C ILE A 167 7.77 23.29 3.54
N THR A 168 6.92 24.30 3.42
CA THR A 168 5.52 24.14 3.02
C THR A 168 5.34 24.50 1.55
N ILE A 169 4.67 23.65 0.77
CA ILE A 169 4.35 23.94 -0.64
C ILE A 169 3.34 25.09 -0.68
N ALA A 170 3.73 26.23 -1.25
CA ALA A 170 2.90 27.43 -1.34
C ALA A 170 2.22 27.57 -2.71
N GLY A 171 2.84 27.01 -3.77
CA GLY A 171 2.31 27.07 -5.12
C GLY A 171 2.78 25.91 -6.00
N VAL A 172 1.92 25.51 -6.93
CA VAL A 172 2.22 24.52 -7.97
C VAL A 172 1.77 25.02 -9.34
N GLY A 173 2.40 24.52 -10.40
CA GLY A 173 2.06 24.86 -11.78
C GLY A 173 2.48 23.78 -12.77
N PRO A 174 2.10 23.91 -14.06
CA PRO A 174 2.51 22.98 -15.10
C PRO A 174 4.03 22.92 -15.23
N ARG A 175 4.58 21.71 -15.38
CA ARG A 175 6.01 21.54 -15.60
C ARG A 175 6.37 21.83 -17.07
N PRO A 176 7.36 22.71 -17.35
CA PRO A 176 7.84 22.95 -18.70
C PRO A 176 8.32 21.66 -19.38
N GLY A 177 7.88 21.41 -20.61
CA GLY A 177 8.30 20.24 -21.38
C GLY A 177 7.71 18.90 -20.92
N ALA A 178 6.71 18.92 -20.03
CA ALA A 178 6.04 17.71 -19.57
C ALA A 178 5.35 16.94 -20.71
N PRO A 179 5.22 15.60 -20.59
CA PRO A 179 4.40 14.81 -21.51
C PRO A 179 2.92 15.21 -21.44
N ALA A 180 2.16 14.85 -22.49
CA ALA A 180 0.73 15.17 -22.59
C ALA A 180 -0.12 14.48 -21.50
N THR A 181 0.36 13.35 -20.99
CA THR A 181 -0.23 12.52 -19.95
C THR A 181 0.88 12.13 -18.98
N GLY A 182 0.56 11.98 -17.69
CA GLY A 182 1.54 11.64 -16.68
C GLY A 182 1.09 11.97 -15.26
N GLN A 183 2.05 11.91 -14.35
CA GLN A 183 1.84 12.09 -12.92
C GLN A 183 1.77 13.59 -12.57
N ALA A 184 0.59 14.08 -12.17
CA ALA A 184 0.40 15.41 -11.59
C ALA A 184 0.91 15.51 -10.13
N TRP A 185 2.14 15.04 -9.92
CA TRP A 185 2.79 14.90 -8.63
C TRP A 185 3.84 15.99 -8.47
N VAL A 186 4.10 16.39 -7.23
CA VAL A 186 5.13 17.38 -6.89
C VAL A 186 5.91 16.94 -5.67
N GLY A 187 7.12 17.46 -5.50
CA GLY A 187 7.97 17.16 -4.36
C GLY A 187 9.44 17.41 -4.66
N PHE A 188 10.30 17.05 -3.70
CA PHE A 188 11.73 17.30 -3.75
C PHE A 188 12.53 16.00 -3.79
N ALA A 189 13.47 15.93 -4.73
CA ALA A 189 14.53 14.92 -4.76
C ALA A 189 15.59 15.24 -3.72
N GLU A 190 16.01 16.50 -3.63
CA GLU A 190 16.93 16.95 -2.60
C GLU A 190 16.43 18.27 -2.02
N VAL A 191 16.60 18.44 -0.72
CA VAL A 191 16.44 19.73 -0.02
C VAL A 191 17.69 20.16 0.73
N GLY A 192 18.63 19.22 0.96
CA GLY A 192 19.72 19.37 1.92
C GLY A 192 19.21 19.48 3.37
N PRO A 193 19.96 19.03 4.41
CA PRO A 193 21.20 18.24 4.42
C PRO A 193 21.00 16.81 3.89
N THR A 194 22.09 16.03 3.79
CA THR A 194 22.07 14.63 3.33
C THR A 194 22.30 13.65 4.49
N ALA A 195 21.51 12.58 4.56
CA ALA A 195 21.68 11.49 5.50
C ALA A 195 21.19 10.15 4.91
N GLN A 196 21.91 9.07 5.23
CA GLN A 196 21.47 7.72 4.90
C GLN A 196 20.39 7.27 5.89
N GLU A 197 19.29 6.72 5.37
CA GLU A 197 18.29 6.01 6.17
C GLU A 197 18.75 4.57 6.41
N TRP A 198 18.78 4.15 7.68
CA TRP A 198 19.13 2.81 8.11
C TRP A 198 17.93 2.09 8.69
N VAL A 199 17.66 0.89 8.19
CA VAL A 199 16.63 0.03 8.75
C VAL A 199 17.27 -0.85 9.84
N ARG A 200 16.77 -0.72 11.06
CA ARG A 200 17.24 -1.45 12.24
C ARG A 200 16.23 -2.56 12.59
N PRO A 201 16.61 -3.84 12.59
CA PRO A 201 15.73 -4.94 13.01
C PRO A 201 15.46 -4.89 14.54
N PRO A 202 14.54 -5.73 15.05
CA PRO A 202 14.24 -5.81 16.47
C PRO A 202 15.48 -6.12 17.32
N THR A 203 15.77 -5.25 18.29
CA THR A 203 16.92 -5.40 19.19
C THR A 203 16.65 -6.37 20.32
N THR A 204 15.38 -6.58 20.71
CA THR A 204 15.02 -7.58 21.72
C THR A 204 15.43 -8.99 21.29
N ALA A 205 15.27 -9.33 20.00
CA ALA A 205 15.67 -10.62 19.47
C ALA A 205 17.20 -10.79 19.44
N LEU A 206 17.95 -9.71 19.14
CA LEU A 206 19.42 -9.70 19.20
C LEU A 206 19.94 -9.82 20.63
N ALA A 207 19.23 -9.29 21.62
CA ALA A 207 19.62 -9.37 23.04
C ALA A 207 19.62 -10.81 23.59
N PHE A 208 18.90 -11.75 22.96
CA PHE A 208 18.93 -13.17 23.34
C PHE A 208 20.16 -13.92 22.81
N ALA A 209 20.97 -13.30 21.94
CA ALA A 209 22.18 -13.92 21.41
C ALA A 209 23.19 -14.18 22.53
N THR A 210 23.68 -15.42 22.60
CA THR A 210 24.78 -15.82 23.48
C THR A 210 25.75 -16.73 22.73
N ALA A 211 26.91 -17.03 23.30
CA ALA A 211 27.85 -18.01 22.73
C ALA A 211 27.20 -19.40 22.48
N ASN A 212 26.22 -19.79 23.31
CA ASN A 212 25.51 -21.07 23.19
C ASN A 212 24.17 -20.94 22.45
N THR A 213 23.79 -19.74 22.01
CA THR A 213 22.56 -19.45 21.28
C THR A 213 22.89 -18.48 20.15
N PRO A 214 23.61 -18.97 19.11
CA PRO A 214 24.00 -18.15 17.97
C PRO A 214 22.76 -17.68 17.20
N VAL A 215 22.82 -16.47 16.64
CA VAL A 215 21.72 -15.85 15.92
C VAL A 215 22.11 -15.65 14.46
N ALA A 216 21.32 -16.21 13.55
CA ALA A 216 21.40 -15.88 12.13
C ALA A 216 20.72 -14.52 11.84
N LEU A 217 21.33 -13.71 10.99
CA LEU A 217 20.78 -12.47 10.47
C LEU A 217 20.20 -12.73 9.08
N VAL A 218 19.00 -12.23 8.79
CA VAL A 218 18.38 -12.33 7.46
C VAL A 218 17.65 -11.03 7.14
N PHE A 219 18.10 -10.31 6.13
CA PHE A 219 17.54 -9.03 5.74
C PHE A 219 17.08 -9.06 4.29
N THR A 220 15.99 -8.35 4.01
CA THR A 220 15.41 -8.26 2.67
C THR A 220 15.03 -6.81 2.40
N ARG A 221 15.45 -6.28 1.24
CA ARG A 221 15.02 -4.94 0.84
C ARG A 221 13.57 -4.95 0.36
N GLU A 222 12.87 -3.82 0.48
CA GLU A 222 11.55 -3.68 -0.12
C GLU A 222 11.64 -3.22 -1.57
N TRP A 223 10.99 -3.94 -2.47
CA TRP A 223 11.06 -3.71 -3.91
C TRP A 223 9.72 -4.02 -4.58
N VAL A 224 9.52 -3.47 -5.78
CA VAL A 224 8.32 -3.69 -6.59
C VAL A 224 8.69 -4.37 -7.89
N ARG A 225 7.70 -4.96 -8.58
CA ARG A 225 7.92 -5.47 -9.94
C ARG A 225 8.49 -4.37 -10.83
N SER A 226 9.60 -4.65 -11.51
CA SER A 226 10.32 -3.71 -12.38
C SER A 226 9.41 -3.10 -13.46
N THR A 227 8.48 -3.89 -13.98
CA THR A 227 7.52 -3.50 -15.02
C THR A 227 6.39 -2.59 -14.52
N ASN A 228 6.25 -2.37 -13.22
CA ASN A 228 5.30 -1.39 -12.71
C ASN A 228 5.86 0.02 -12.96
N ARG A 229 5.28 0.73 -13.93
CA ARG A 229 5.71 2.09 -14.30
C ARG A 229 5.29 3.18 -13.30
N TRP A 230 4.36 2.88 -12.40
CA TRP A 230 3.80 3.84 -11.43
C TRP A 230 4.49 3.79 -10.07
N ARG A 231 5.35 2.79 -9.86
CA ARG A 231 6.01 2.50 -8.60
C ARG A 231 7.51 2.41 -8.81
N SER A 232 8.26 2.78 -7.79
CA SER A 232 9.70 2.49 -7.70
C SER A 232 9.96 1.68 -6.43
N ASP A 233 11.18 1.18 -6.27
CA ASP A 233 11.49 0.33 -5.13
C ASP A 233 11.50 1.17 -3.85
N PRO A 234 10.72 0.84 -2.81
CA PRO A 234 10.72 1.58 -1.54
C PRO A 234 12.10 1.63 -0.88
N GLU A 235 12.91 0.61 -1.09
CA GLU A 235 14.33 0.58 -0.73
C GLU A 235 15.19 0.44 -1.99
N PRO A 236 15.67 1.57 -2.56
CA PRO A 236 16.60 1.57 -3.70
C PRO A 236 17.91 0.85 -3.40
N VAL A 237 18.29 0.82 -2.13
CA VAL A 237 19.43 0.08 -1.59
C VAL A 237 19.00 -0.69 -0.34
N LEU A 238 19.65 -1.81 -0.08
CA LEU A 238 19.57 -2.47 1.22
C LEU A 238 20.51 -1.75 2.18
N ALA A 239 19.95 -1.01 3.15
CA ALA A 239 20.68 -0.36 4.23
C ALA A 239 20.20 -0.90 5.58
N ARG A 240 21.07 -1.63 6.30
CA ARG A 240 20.76 -2.23 7.61
C ARG A 240 21.80 -1.91 8.65
N VAL A 241 21.35 -1.61 9.87
CA VAL A 241 22.22 -1.42 11.03
C VAL A 241 21.83 -2.39 12.14
N VAL A 242 22.81 -3.08 12.71
CA VAL A 242 22.61 -4.02 13.83
C VAL A 242 23.67 -3.82 14.89
N SER A 243 23.32 -4.05 16.16
CA SER A 243 24.29 -4.08 17.25
C SER A 243 24.37 -5.48 17.82
N LEU A 244 25.55 -6.08 17.75
CA LEU A 244 25.82 -7.44 18.21
C LEU A 244 26.44 -7.42 19.62
N SER A 245 25.92 -8.25 20.52
CA SER A 245 26.50 -8.45 21.86
C SER A 245 27.63 -9.49 21.87
N HIS A 246 27.64 -10.38 20.87
CA HIS A 246 28.58 -11.48 20.71
C HIS A 246 29.04 -11.55 19.26
N PRO A 247 30.26 -12.05 18.98
CA PRO A 247 30.72 -12.19 17.61
C PRO A 247 29.88 -13.18 16.82
N ILE A 248 29.80 -12.96 15.50
CA ILE A 248 29.25 -13.92 14.54
C ILE A 248 30.35 -14.30 13.57
N ASP A 249 30.74 -15.57 13.60
CA ASP A 249 31.52 -16.21 12.54
C ASP A 249 30.57 -17.12 11.74
N GLY A 250 30.36 -16.82 10.46
CA GLY A 250 29.33 -17.50 9.69
C GLY A 250 29.42 -17.34 8.18
N THR A 251 28.53 -18.05 7.48
CA THR A 251 28.42 -17.97 6.03
C THR A 251 27.56 -16.79 5.64
N LEU A 252 28.11 -15.85 4.87
CA LEU A 252 27.34 -14.82 4.16
C LEU A 252 26.76 -15.42 2.88
N THR A 253 25.45 -15.32 2.71
CA THR A 253 24.76 -15.62 1.45
C THR A 253 23.98 -14.38 1.01
N VAL A 254 24.12 -14.01 -0.25
CA VAL A 254 23.45 -12.85 -0.85
C VAL A 254 22.58 -13.33 -2.02
N SER A 255 21.37 -12.79 -2.13
CA SER A 255 20.48 -13.00 -3.28
C SER A 255 20.53 -11.79 -4.20
N LEU A 256 20.99 -12.00 -5.43
CA LEU A 256 21.18 -10.99 -6.45
C LEU A 256 20.15 -11.15 -7.56
N HIS A 257 19.66 -10.03 -8.07
CA HIS A 257 18.76 -9.99 -9.22
C HIS A 257 19.27 -8.96 -10.23
N ARG A 258 19.02 -9.18 -11.51
CA ARG A 258 19.28 -8.17 -12.54
C ARG A 258 18.38 -6.96 -12.27
N SER A 259 18.98 -5.77 -12.23
CA SER A 259 18.22 -4.54 -12.10
C SER A 259 17.64 -4.16 -13.47
N ASP A 260 16.46 -4.67 -13.80
CA ASP A 260 15.84 -4.51 -15.13
C ASP A 260 15.58 -3.04 -15.53
N ARG A 261 15.65 -2.11 -14.57
CA ARG A 261 15.54 -0.66 -14.78
C ARG A 261 16.89 0.05 -14.97
N ALA A 262 18.02 -0.65 -14.83
CA ALA A 262 19.35 -0.10 -15.03
C ALA A 262 19.58 0.35 -16.49
N GLY A 263 20.60 1.19 -16.74
CA GLY A 263 20.94 1.62 -18.09
C GLY A 263 21.34 0.46 -19.02
N ASP A 264 21.17 0.63 -20.33
CA ASP A 264 21.45 -0.41 -21.33
C ASP A 264 22.88 -0.96 -21.19
N SER A 265 23.88 -0.09 -21.00
CA SER A 265 25.29 -0.49 -20.81
C SER A 265 25.51 -1.41 -19.60
N SER A 266 24.82 -1.16 -18.49
CA SER A 266 24.92 -2.00 -17.29
C SER A 266 24.32 -3.39 -17.55
N LEU A 267 23.20 -3.46 -18.28
CA LEU A 267 22.55 -4.72 -18.64
C LEU A 267 23.35 -5.52 -19.66
N ASP A 268 23.86 -4.85 -20.70
CA ASP A 268 24.69 -5.46 -21.74
C ASP A 268 26.02 -5.97 -21.16
N GLY A 269 26.58 -5.26 -20.18
CA GLY A 269 27.77 -5.69 -19.44
C GLY A 269 27.60 -7.03 -18.71
N LEU A 270 26.38 -7.39 -18.28
CA LEU A 270 26.11 -8.72 -17.67
C LEU A 270 26.28 -9.86 -18.70
N SER A 271 26.02 -9.57 -19.97
CA SER A 271 26.26 -10.47 -21.11
C SER A 271 27.67 -10.34 -21.70
N ALA A 272 28.58 -9.64 -21.02
CA ALA A 272 29.92 -9.32 -21.49
C ALA A 272 29.95 -8.58 -22.84
N LEU A 273 28.90 -7.82 -23.16
CA LEU A 273 28.87 -6.92 -24.30
C LEU A 273 29.51 -5.58 -23.92
N THR A 274 30.41 -5.11 -24.77
CA THR A 274 31.07 -3.80 -24.66
C THR A 274 30.85 -3.02 -25.94
N ASP A 275 30.82 -1.69 -25.84
CA ASP A 275 30.50 -0.77 -26.95
C ASP A 275 29.19 -1.14 -27.68
N ALA A 276 28.25 -1.73 -26.94
CA ALA A 276 26.92 -2.06 -27.44
C ALA A 276 26.08 -0.79 -27.62
N PRO A 277 25.15 -0.76 -28.59
CA PRO A 277 24.19 0.34 -28.73
C PRO A 277 23.35 0.52 -27.47
N THR A 278 23.16 1.77 -27.06
CA THR A 278 22.38 2.13 -25.85
C THR A 278 21.25 3.11 -26.17
N SER A 279 20.15 3.04 -25.43
CA SER A 279 19.05 4.00 -25.51
C SER A 279 19.00 4.93 -24.30
N ASN A 280 18.56 6.18 -24.49
CA ASN A 280 18.30 7.10 -23.38
C ASN A 280 17.02 6.72 -22.59
N ARG A 281 16.11 5.97 -23.22
CA ARG A 281 14.90 5.42 -22.61
C ARG A 281 14.39 4.21 -23.37
N ARG A 282 13.71 3.33 -22.63
CA ARG A 282 13.05 2.13 -23.13
C ARG A 282 11.85 1.78 -22.27
N LEU A 283 11.08 0.79 -22.70
CA LEU A 283 9.93 0.27 -21.97
C LEU A 283 10.30 -0.07 -20.52
N THR A 284 9.60 0.56 -19.57
CA THR A 284 9.95 0.54 -18.15
C THR A 284 10.05 -0.88 -17.60
N GLY A 285 11.22 -1.20 -17.04
CA GLY A 285 11.48 -2.49 -16.39
C GLY A 285 11.51 -3.70 -17.30
N VAL A 286 11.56 -3.51 -18.62
CA VAL A 286 11.75 -4.59 -19.59
C VAL A 286 13.19 -4.54 -20.08
N ALA A 287 14.06 -5.35 -19.48
CA ALA A 287 15.48 -5.38 -19.84
C ALA A 287 15.70 -5.75 -21.31
N ASP A 288 14.85 -6.60 -21.89
CA ASP A 288 14.90 -6.99 -23.31
C ASP A 288 14.25 -5.98 -24.26
N ALA A 289 13.90 -4.78 -23.79
CA ALA A 289 13.52 -3.65 -24.64
C ALA A 289 14.70 -2.69 -24.90
N ARG A 290 15.93 -3.07 -24.51
CA ARG A 290 17.14 -2.25 -24.63
C ARG A 290 17.63 -2.13 -26.08
N ALA A 291 18.45 -1.12 -26.35
CA ALA A 291 18.89 -0.80 -27.71
C ALA A 291 19.67 -1.93 -28.40
N SER A 292 20.49 -2.70 -27.67
CA SER A 292 21.24 -3.82 -28.23
C SER A 292 20.36 -4.90 -28.89
N ARG A 293 19.08 -5.00 -28.49
CA ARG A 293 18.06 -5.86 -29.10
C ARG A 293 17.57 -5.41 -30.48
N ALA A 294 18.01 -4.25 -30.95
CA ALA A 294 17.80 -3.84 -32.34
C ALA A 294 19.03 -4.16 -33.22
N PHE A 295 20.04 -4.85 -32.69
CA PHE A 295 21.30 -5.13 -33.39
C PHE A 295 21.79 -6.57 -33.19
N ASP A 296 20.96 -7.46 -32.62
CA ASP A 296 21.35 -8.84 -32.34
C ASP A 296 21.03 -9.81 -33.49
N GLY A 297 20.39 -9.33 -34.57
CA GLY A 297 20.08 -10.11 -35.76
C GLY A 297 18.91 -11.06 -35.58
N ASP A 298 18.16 -10.93 -34.49
CA ASP A 298 16.96 -11.71 -34.19
C ASP A 298 15.71 -10.80 -34.26
N PRO A 299 14.90 -10.88 -35.33
CA PRO A 299 13.74 -10.01 -35.52
C PRO A 299 12.62 -10.26 -34.50
N SER A 300 12.73 -11.30 -33.66
CA SER A 300 11.80 -11.54 -32.54
C SER A 300 12.13 -10.70 -31.30
N THR A 301 13.36 -10.18 -31.20
CA THR A 301 13.74 -9.19 -30.20
C THR A 301 13.61 -7.78 -30.78
N ARG A 302 13.63 -6.76 -29.90
CA ARG A 302 13.44 -5.36 -30.30
C ARG A 302 13.79 -4.39 -29.19
N TRP A 303 14.35 -3.25 -29.58
CA TRP A 303 14.23 -2.06 -28.74
C TRP A 303 12.77 -1.58 -28.73
N THR A 304 12.25 -1.17 -27.57
CA THR A 304 10.89 -0.61 -27.43
C THR A 304 10.92 0.63 -26.56
N SER A 305 10.33 1.74 -27.02
CA SER A 305 10.26 3.00 -26.27
C SER A 305 9.34 2.87 -25.04
N PRO A 306 9.34 3.86 -24.11
CA PRO A 306 8.25 3.98 -23.16
C PRO A 306 6.93 4.40 -23.85
N PHE A 307 5.84 4.31 -23.10
CA PHE A 307 4.55 4.90 -23.48
C PHE A 307 4.64 6.44 -23.48
N ASP A 308 3.81 7.10 -24.29
CA ASP A 308 3.68 8.58 -24.43
C ASP A 308 4.92 9.36 -24.88
N THR A 309 6.12 8.79 -24.74
CA THR A 309 7.42 9.48 -24.88
C THR A 309 8.28 8.85 -25.97
N ALA A 310 7.64 8.26 -26.98
CA ALA A 310 8.31 7.68 -28.15
C ALA A 310 9.17 8.72 -28.89
N ALA A 311 8.60 9.90 -29.20
CA ALA A 311 9.35 11.01 -29.76
C ALA A 311 10.38 11.55 -28.75
N GLY A 312 11.57 11.89 -29.23
CA GLY A 312 12.78 12.24 -28.46
C GLY A 312 13.54 11.04 -27.89
N SER A 313 13.12 9.80 -28.17
CA SER A 313 13.90 8.62 -27.80
C SER A 313 15.10 8.53 -28.71
N VAL A 314 16.28 8.28 -28.14
CA VAL A 314 17.56 8.28 -28.85
C VAL A 314 18.21 6.91 -28.68
N ILE A 315 18.60 6.29 -29.79
CA ILE A 315 19.53 5.16 -29.81
C ILE A 315 20.92 5.69 -30.18
N SER A 316 21.88 5.48 -29.30
CA SER A 316 23.29 5.83 -29.45
C SER A 316 24.06 4.57 -29.88
N VAL A 317 24.70 4.63 -31.04
CA VAL A 317 25.36 3.48 -31.70
C VAL A 317 26.86 3.74 -31.82
N PRO A 318 27.71 3.06 -31.04
CA PRO A 318 29.16 3.07 -31.25
C PRO A 318 29.52 2.45 -32.61
N LEU A 319 30.30 3.17 -33.42
CA LEU A 319 30.78 2.73 -34.72
C LEU A 319 32.29 2.46 -34.66
N LEU A 320 32.80 1.64 -35.59
CA LEU A 320 34.24 1.53 -35.79
C LEU A 320 34.85 2.93 -36.07
N PRO A 321 36.09 3.22 -35.62
CA PRO A 321 36.74 4.49 -35.87
C PRO A 321 36.76 4.85 -37.37
N ASP A 322 36.56 6.14 -37.68
CA ASP A 322 36.55 6.70 -39.03
C ASP A 322 35.53 6.06 -40.00
N SER A 323 34.44 5.51 -39.46
CA SER A 323 33.36 4.92 -40.27
C SER A 323 32.68 5.99 -41.13
N ASN A 324 32.67 5.78 -42.45
CA ASN A 324 31.89 6.60 -43.38
C ASN A 324 30.53 5.95 -43.63
N VAL A 325 29.45 6.62 -43.23
CA VAL A 325 28.08 6.13 -43.33
C VAL A 325 27.19 7.14 -44.02
N SER A 326 26.27 6.66 -44.85
CA SER A 326 25.29 7.48 -45.59
C SER A 326 23.88 6.86 -45.62
N SER A 327 23.73 5.69 -45.01
CA SER A 327 22.46 4.98 -44.98
C SER A 327 22.44 3.96 -43.86
N LEU A 328 21.24 3.64 -43.38
CA LEU A 328 20.96 2.50 -42.52
C LEU A 328 19.61 1.89 -42.92
N ARG A 329 19.35 0.66 -42.50
CA ARG A 329 18.07 -0.04 -42.72
C ARG A 329 17.43 -0.34 -41.38
N LEU A 330 16.14 -0.05 -41.27
CA LEU A 330 15.34 -0.18 -40.04
C LEU A 330 14.19 -1.17 -40.29
N GLN A 331 14.05 -2.18 -39.44
CA GLN A 331 12.89 -3.07 -39.42
C GLN A 331 12.02 -2.71 -38.22
N GLN A 332 10.76 -2.35 -38.49
CA GLN A 332 9.75 -2.11 -37.45
C GLN A 332 8.80 -3.31 -37.37
N PRO A 333 8.45 -3.79 -36.18
CA PRO A 333 7.42 -4.81 -36.03
C PRO A 333 6.04 -4.25 -36.42
N THR A 334 5.24 -5.05 -37.11
CA THR A 334 3.85 -4.72 -37.45
C THR A 334 2.90 -5.33 -36.41
N SER A 335 2.35 -4.49 -35.53
CA SER A 335 1.41 -4.91 -34.48
C SER A 335 0.39 -3.80 -34.19
N PRO A 336 -0.89 -4.12 -33.92
CA PRO A 336 -1.86 -3.13 -33.44
C PRO A 336 -1.51 -2.57 -32.04
N ASP A 337 -0.62 -3.23 -31.31
CA ASP A 337 -0.21 -2.81 -29.96
C ASP A 337 1.00 -1.84 -29.96
N LEU A 338 1.38 -1.32 -31.12
CA LEU A 338 2.52 -0.41 -31.29
C LEU A 338 2.17 0.77 -32.21
N SER A 339 2.70 1.94 -31.86
CA SER A 339 2.81 3.08 -32.77
C SER A 339 3.91 2.83 -33.81
N THR A 340 3.88 3.55 -34.94
CA THR A 340 4.88 3.44 -36.01
C THR A 340 5.77 4.67 -36.07
N ILE A 341 7.08 4.52 -36.23
CA ILE A 341 8.03 5.61 -36.47
C ILE A 341 7.86 6.11 -37.91
N THR A 342 7.70 7.43 -38.07
CA THR A 342 7.51 8.08 -39.38
C THR A 342 8.64 9.03 -39.75
N SER A 343 9.38 9.55 -38.77
CA SER A 343 10.60 10.34 -39.03
C SER A 343 11.60 10.20 -37.89
N VAL A 344 12.86 10.37 -38.24
CA VAL A 344 14.01 10.33 -37.34
C VAL A 344 14.98 11.46 -37.65
N THR A 345 15.77 11.87 -36.67
CA THR A 345 16.99 12.67 -36.88
C THR A 345 18.20 11.76 -36.71
N VAL A 346 19.12 11.81 -37.66
CA VAL A 346 20.40 11.08 -37.63
C VAL A 346 21.52 12.07 -37.38
N HIS A 347 22.35 11.80 -36.37
CA HIS A 347 23.57 12.54 -36.09
C HIS A 347 24.80 11.66 -36.27
N VAL A 348 25.81 12.15 -37.01
CA VAL A 348 27.13 11.50 -37.17
C VAL A 348 28.21 12.58 -37.20
N GLY A 349 29.05 12.64 -36.17
CA GLY A 349 29.99 13.76 -36.01
C GLY A 349 29.24 15.11 -36.02
N PRO A 350 29.64 16.10 -36.85
CA PRO A 350 28.94 17.37 -36.97
C PRO A 350 27.68 17.31 -37.87
N MET A 351 27.44 16.19 -38.56
CA MET A 351 26.30 16.04 -39.47
C MET A 351 25.02 15.75 -38.66
N SER A 352 23.94 16.43 -39.03
CA SER A 352 22.58 16.22 -38.53
C SER A 352 21.63 16.22 -39.72
N ALA A 353 20.77 15.22 -39.84
CA ALA A 353 19.79 15.13 -40.93
C ALA A 353 18.45 14.60 -40.42
N ASP A 354 17.38 15.35 -40.70
CA ASP A 354 16.01 14.88 -40.50
C ASP A 354 15.59 14.04 -41.71
N VAL A 355 15.13 12.82 -41.46
CA VAL A 355 14.79 11.85 -42.50
C VAL A 355 13.42 11.25 -42.23
N GLU A 356 12.55 11.26 -43.24
CA GLU A 356 11.31 10.48 -43.20
C GLU A 356 11.62 8.99 -43.30
N VAL A 357 10.96 8.17 -42.48
CA VAL A 357 11.09 6.71 -42.55
C VAL A 357 10.14 6.22 -43.65
N PRO A 358 10.65 5.73 -44.80
CA PRO A 358 9.79 5.27 -45.88
C PRO A 358 9.06 3.99 -45.49
N PRO A 359 7.99 3.61 -46.20
CA PRO A 359 7.37 2.30 -46.05
C PRO A 359 8.40 1.17 -46.21
N ALA A 360 8.20 0.08 -45.47
CA ALA A 360 9.06 -1.09 -45.58
C ALA A 360 8.99 -1.72 -46.98
N GLY A 361 10.14 -2.16 -47.49
CA GLY A 361 10.24 -2.94 -48.73
C GLY A 361 9.69 -4.37 -48.58
N ALA A 362 9.81 -5.17 -49.64
CA ALA A 362 9.37 -6.56 -49.64
C ALA A 362 10.12 -7.46 -48.63
N ASP A 363 11.30 -7.02 -48.21
CA ASP A 363 12.15 -7.65 -47.18
C ASP A 363 11.81 -7.19 -45.74
N GLY A 364 10.82 -6.30 -45.58
CA GLY A 364 10.40 -5.78 -44.28
C GLY A 364 11.25 -4.62 -43.75
N PHE A 365 12.26 -4.15 -44.48
CA PHE A 365 13.12 -3.04 -44.06
C PHE A 365 12.74 -1.72 -44.72
N SER A 366 12.82 -0.64 -43.94
CA SER A 366 12.83 0.74 -44.43
C SER A 366 14.28 1.21 -44.58
N THR A 367 14.68 1.59 -45.79
CA THR A 367 16.02 2.13 -46.04
C THR A 367 16.03 3.65 -45.82
N ILE A 368 16.80 4.10 -44.85
CA ILE A 368 16.99 5.50 -44.49
C ILE A 368 18.31 5.96 -45.13
N THR A 369 18.28 7.06 -45.89
CA THR A 369 19.48 7.64 -46.54
C THR A 369 19.68 9.07 -46.06
N PHE A 370 20.93 9.47 -45.86
CA PHE A 370 21.32 10.79 -45.36
C PHE A 370 22.68 11.19 -45.96
N PRO A 371 23.08 12.47 -45.89
CA PRO A 371 24.38 12.91 -46.38
C PRO A 371 25.52 12.08 -45.78
N ALA A 372 26.46 11.62 -46.61
CA ALA A 372 27.60 10.84 -46.15
C ALA A 372 28.40 11.61 -45.09
N ALA A 373 28.66 10.97 -43.97
CA ALA A 373 29.38 11.53 -42.84
C ALA A 373 30.36 10.52 -42.27
N THR A 374 31.47 11.02 -41.74
CA THR A 374 32.48 10.20 -41.06
C THR A 374 32.41 10.45 -39.56
N GLY A 375 32.43 9.38 -38.78
CA GLY A 375 32.46 9.43 -37.32
C GLY A 375 32.64 8.04 -36.71
N ASP A 376 32.82 8.02 -35.39
CA ASP A 376 32.88 6.83 -34.54
C ASP A 376 31.59 6.62 -33.73
N HIS A 377 30.59 7.48 -33.93
CA HIS A 377 29.32 7.43 -33.24
C HIS A 377 28.17 7.89 -34.13
N LEU A 378 27.04 7.20 -34.05
CA LEU A 378 25.77 7.60 -34.64
C LEU A 378 24.69 7.71 -33.56
N GLN A 379 23.91 8.79 -33.58
CA GLN A 379 22.68 8.90 -32.80
C GLN A 379 21.47 8.89 -33.73
N LEU A 380 20.47 8.09 -33.38
CA LEU A 380 19.19 7.99 -34.07
C LEU A 380 18.10 8.46 -33.11
N GLU A 381 17.58 9.66 -33.32
CA GLU A 381 16.47 10.22 -32.55
C GLU A 381 15.14 9.98 -33.27
N VAL A 382 14.14 9.46 -32.55
CA VAL A 382 12.77 9.36 -33.05
C VAL A 382 12.11 10.74 -32.96
N THR A 383 11.79 11.36 -34.10
CA THR A 383 11.16 12.70 -34.12
C THR A 383 9.67 12.67 -34.45
N GLY A 384 9.22 11.67 -35.20
CA GLY A 384 7.84 11.56 -35.65
C GLY A 384 7.28 10.15 -35.49
N VAL A 385 6.03 10.08 -35.02
CA VAL A 385 5.31 8.82 -34.80
C VAL A 385 3.87 8.93 -35.28
N ARG A 386 3.40 7.88 -35.96
CA ARG A 386 1.97 7.62 -36.18
C ARG A 386 1.43 6.89 -34.96
N ARG A 387 0.71 7.62 -34.12
CA ARG A 387 0.27 7.16 -32.80
C ARG A 387 -0.88 6.17 -32.90
N GLU A 388 -0.72 5.05 -32.23
CA GLU A 388 -1.83 4.20 -31.78
C GLU A 388 -2.03 4.44 -30.27
N THR A 389 -3.24 4.32 -29.76
CA THR A 389 -3.54 4.63 -28.35
C THR A 389 -4.26 3.50 -27.63
N THR A 390 -4.02 3.37 -26.33
CA THR A 390 -4.76 2.50 -25.42
C THR A 390 -5.29 3.29 -24.24
N ARG A 391 -6.21 2.69 -23.46
CA ARG A 391 -6.71 3.29 -22.22
C ARG A 391 -5.93 2.75 -21.02
N ASP A 392 -5.29 3.63 -20.27
CA ASP A 392 -4.63 3.28 -19.01
C ASP A 392 -5.67 2.74 -18.01
N ARG A 393 -5.38 1.60 -17.38
CA ARG A 393 -6.33 0.96 -16.44
C ARG A 393 -6.32 1.55 -15.03
N ARG A 394 -5.29 2.32 -14.66
CA ARG A 394 -5.15 2.96 -13.34
C ARG A 394 -5.95 4.27 -13.29
N TYR A 395 -5.80 5.11 -14.30
CA TYR A 395 -6.39 6.45 -14.34
C TYR A 395 -7.46 6.63 -15.43
N GLY A 396 -7.54 5.72 -16.39
CA GLY A 396 -8.53 5.80 -17.47
C GLY A 396 -8.12 6.74 -18.61
N ASP A 397 -6.93 7.33 -18.59
CA ASP A 397 -6.45 8.25 -19.63
C ASP A 397 -6.15 7.52 -20.95
N LEU A 398 -6.23 8.25 -22.06
CA LEU A 398 -5.76 7.75 -23.36
C LEU A 398 -4.24 7.97 -23.44
N THR A 399 -3.50 6.87 -23.57
CA THR A 399 -2.04 6.82 -23.61
C THR A 399 -1.60 6.34 -24.99
N SER A 400 -0.63 7.02 -25.60
CA SER A 400 0.04 6.58 -26.82
C SER A 400 0.86 5.32 -26.57
N LEU A 401 0.65 4.32 -27.42
CA LEU A 401 1.41 3.07 -27.43
C LEU A 401 2.87 3.33 -27.82
N PRO A 402 3.82 2.53 -27.32
CA PRO A 402 5.24 2.61 -27.67
C PRO A 402 5.50 2.47 -29.17
N VAL A 403 6.69 2.89 -29.61
CA VAL A 403 7.29 2.43 -30.87
C VAL A 403 8.33 1.34 -30.58
N ALA A 404 8.66 0.55 -31.60
CA ALA A 404 9.72 -0.43 -31.48
C ALA A 404 10.52 -0.57 -32.77
N ILE A 405 11.77 -1.02 -32.63
CA ILE A 405 12.68 -1.33 -33.72
C ILE A 405 13.20 -2.74 -33.47
N SER A 406 12.85 -3.66 -34.37
CA SER A 406 13.32 -5.05 -34.30
C SER A 406 14.76 -5.16 -34.75
N GLU A 407 15.14 -4.51 -35.86
CA GLU A 407 16.51 -4.60 -36.38
C GLU A 407 16.97 -3.28 -37.02
N ILE A 408 18.24 -2.96 -36.82
CA ILE A 408 18.99 -1.89 -37.49
C ILE A 408 20.21 -2.55 -38.15
N SER A 409 20.32 -2.40 -39.46
CA SER A 409 21.44 -2.96 -40.24
C SER A 409 22.09 -1.94 -41.17
N GLY A 410 23.26 -2.29 -41.71
CA GLY A 410 24.02 -1.42 -42.61
C GLY A 410 25.01 -0.47 -41.91
N LEU A 411 25.28 -0.67 -40.63
CA LEU A 411 26.23 0.13 -39.84
C LEU A 411 27.46 -0.70 -39.42
N PRO A 412 28.68 -0.12 -39.46
CA PRO A 412 29.90 -0.76 -38.97
C PRO A 412 30.02 -0.62 -37.44
N LEU A 413 29.39 -1.53 -36.69
CA LEU A 413 29.34 -1.48 -35.22
C LEU A 413 30.72 -1.70 -34.57
N ALA A 414 31.01 -0.97 -33.48
CA ALA A 414 32.18 -1.22 -32.62
C ALA A 414 31.96 -2.32 -31.57
N GLN A 415 30.72 -2.78 -31.38
CA GLN A 415 30.33 -3.74 -30.35
C GLN A 415 31.25 -4.97 -30.33
N GLN A 416 31.70 -5.36 -29.12
CA GLN A 416 32.50 -6.56 -28.91
C GLN A 416 31.84 -7.49 -27.88
N GLN A 417 31.91 -8.78 -28.18
CA GLN A 417 31.47 -9.86 -27.29
C GLN A 417 32.68 -10.39 -26.51
N GLY A 418 32.70 -10.12 -25.20
CA GLY A 418 33.65 -10.71 -24.27
C GLY A 418 33.21 -12.10 -23.78
N THR A 419 34.04 -12.68 -22.93
CA THR A 419 33.72 -13.93 -22.22
C THR A 419 33.01 -13.62 -20.90
N SER A 420 31.79 -14.14 -20.72
CA SER A 420 31.10 -14.10 -19.43
C SER A 420 31.64 -15.20 -18.52
N SER A 421 32.09 -14.85 -17.31
CA SER A 421 32.56 -15.79 -16.29
C SER A 421 32.18 -15.32 -14.90
N ALA A 422 32.07 -16.26 -13.95
CA ALA A 422 31.86 -15.91 -12.55
C ALA A 422 32.93 -14.90 -12.08
N ALA A 423 32.48 -13.70 -11.72
CA ALA A 423 33.35 -12.58 -11.39
C ALA A 423 33.34 -12.31 -9.89
N CYS A 424 34.50 -11.96 -9.34
CA CYS A 424 34.58 -11.43 -7.99
C CYS A 424 34.31 -9.92 -8.02
N ARG A 425 33.14 -9.50 -7.57
CA ARG A 425 32.68 -8.10 -7.57
C ARG A 425 32.82 -7.49 -6.18
N THR A 426 33.34 -6.28 -6.09
CA THR A 426 33.57 -5.56 -4.82
C THR A 426 32.69 -4.32 -4.67
N ASP A 427 31.89 -4.01 -5.67
CA ASP A 427 31.07 -2.81 -5.80
C ASP A 427 29.59 -3.03 -5.44
N LEU A 428 29.22 -4.21 -4.90
CA LEU A 428 27.81 -4.57 -4.64
C LEU A 428 27.38 -4.38 -3.18
N LEU A 429 28.28 -4.60 -2.23
CA LEU A 429 28.00 -4.59 -0.79
C LEU A 429 29.20 -4.02 -0.02
N THR A 430 28.92 -3.17 0.94
CA THR A 430 29.86 -2.77 1.97
C THR A 430 29.37 -3.23 3.35
N ILE A 431 30.31 -3.64 4.20
CA ILE A 431 30.09 -3.85 5.63
C ILE A 431 31.03 -2.89 6.36
N ASP A 432 30.47 -2.02 7.19
CA ASP A 432 31.22 -0.98 7.93
C ASP A 432 32.06 -0.09 7.00
N GLY A 433 31.50 0.24 5.84
CA GLY A 433 32.16 1.04 4.79
C GLY A 433 33.26 0.29 4.02
N ARG A 434 33.50 -0.99 4.31
CA ARG A 434 34.49 -1.80 3.59
C ARG A 434 33.82 -2.66 2.50
N PRO A 435 34.32 -2.63 1.26
CA PRO A 435 33.86 -3.50 0.18
C PRO A 435 33.90 -4.99 0.56
N VAL A 436 32.83 -5.72 0.26
CA VAL A 436 32.73 -7.17 0.42
C VAL A 436 32.86 -7.83 -0.94
N PRO A 437 33.95 -8.58 -1.20
CA PRO A 437 34.13 -9.29 -2.48
C PRO A 437 33.15 -10.46 -2.59
N LEU A 438 32.21 -10.38 -3.54
CA LEU A 438 31.19 -11.40 -3.79
C LEU A 438 31.43 -12.12 -5.12
N GLN A 439 31.33 -13.44 -5.12
CA GLN A 439 31.34 -14.25 -6.34
C GLN A 439 29.97 -14.17 -7.01
N VAL A 440 29.92 -13.67 -8.24
CA VAL A 440 28.68 -13.40 -8.98
C VAL A 440 28.64 -14.19 -10.27
N ASP A 441 27.55 -14.92 -10.48
CA ASP A 441 27.21 -15.53 -11.77
C ASP A 441 26.47 -14.51 -12.65
N THR A 442 27.22 -13.77 -13.46
CA THR A 442 26.65 -12.77 -14.37
C THR A 442 25.87 -13.40 -15.52
N ALA A 443 26.14 -14.64 -15.89
CA ALA A 443 25.42 -15.34 -16.94
C ALA A 443 23.99 -15.68 -16.50
N ALA A 444 23.82 -16.18 -15.27
CA ALA A 444 22.49 -16.39 -14.68
C ALA A 444 21.71 -15.07 -14.54
N LEU A 445 22.38 -13.99 -14.11
CA LEU A 445 21.74 -12.68 -14.03
C LEU A 445 21.34 -12.15 -15.42
N ALA A 446 22.15 -12.38 -16.45
CA ALA A 446 21.86 -11.95 -17.82
C ALA A 446 20.58 -12.59 -18.38
N THR A 447 20.22 -13.81 -17.96
CA THR A 447 18.95 -14.47 -18.33
C THR A 447 17.78 -14.08 -17.43
N GLY A 448 18.00 -13.24 -16.42
CA GLY A 448 16.98 -12.78 -15.47
C GLY A 448 16.74 -13.75 -14.31
N GLU A 449 17.58 -14.77 -14.15
CA GLU A 449 17.52 -15.67 -13.00
C GLU A 449 18.04 -15.01 -11.72
N THR A 450 17.51 -15.44 -10.57
CA THR A 450 18.07 -15.06 -9.27
C THR A 450 19.41 -15.78 -9.06
N ALA A 451 20.48 -15.02 -8.86
CA ALA A 451 21.79 -15.59 -8.52
C ALA A 451 22.03 -15.55 -7.01
N LYS A 452 22.67 -16.60 -6.47
CA LYS A 452 23.20 -16.59 -5.12
C LYS A 452 24.69 -16.25 -5.16
N ALA A 453 25.12 -15.37 -4.27
CA ALA A 453 26.51 -14.97 -4.13
C ALA A 453 27.02 -15.27 -2.71
N THR A 454 28.30 -15.66 -2.64
CA THR A 454 29.07 -15.87 -1.41
C THR A 454 30.39 -15.09 -1.50
N LEU A 455 31.18 -15.08 -0.43
CA LEU A 455 32.50 -14.47 -0.46
C LEU A 455 33.42 -15.15 -1.49
N CYS A 456 34.21 -14.37 -2.22
CA CYS A 456 35.09 -14.89 -3.27
C CYS A 456 36.19 -15.83 -2.77
N ASP A 457 36.67 -15.61 -1.54
CA ASP A 457 37.70 -16.43 -0.91
C ASP A 457 37.12 -17.69 -0.23
N GLY A 458 35.79 -17.84 -0.22
CA GLY A 458 35.09 -18.92 0.45
C GLY A 458 35.21 -18.89 1.98
N ALA A 459 35.76 -17.82 2.55
CA ALA A 459 35.94 -17.70 3.99
C ALA A 459 34.61 -17.49 4.72
N ALA A 460 34.62 -17.69 6.05
CA ALA A 460 33.54 -17.24 6.89
C ALA A 460 33.61 -15.73 7.07
N LEU A 461 32.46 -15.06 7.05
CA LEU A 461 32.34 -13.68 7.49
C LEU A 461 32.47 -13.64 9.01
N SER A 462 33.35 -12.78 9.52
CA SER A 462 33.52 -12.53 10.95
C SER A 462 33.04 -11.12 11.29
N LEU A 463 32.07 -11.03 12.21
CA LEU A 463 31.56 -9.79 12.78
C LEU A 463 31.85 -9.79 14.28
N ALA A 464 32.46 -8.71 14.76
CA ALA A 464 32.79 -8.56 16.17
C ALA A 464 31.54 -8.17 17.00
N PRO A 465 31.60 -8.15 18.33
CA PRO A 465 30.65 -7.39 19.12
C PRO A 465 30.71 -5.89 18.74
N GLY A 466 29.56 -5.23 18.63
CA GLY A 466 29.46 -3.83 18.24
C GLY A 466 28.40 -3.57 17.19
N GLU A 467 28.32 -2.31 16.74
CA GLU A 467 27.47 -1.90 15.63
C GLU A 467 28.09 -2.33 14.30
N HIS A 468 27.26 -2.88 13.42
CA HIS A 468 27.62 -3.22 12.05
C HIS A 468 26.60 -2.64 11.06
N ARG A 469 27.11 -2.10 9.96
CA ARG A 469 26.33 -1.44 8.90
C ARG A 469 26.49 -2.18 7.58
N PHE A 470 25.38 -2.66 7.03
CA PHE A 470 25.32 -3.35 5.73
C PHE A 470 24.67 -2.42 4.72
N LEU A 471 25.42 -2.04 3.68
CA LEU A 471 24.93 -1.14 2.65
C LEU A 471 25.22 -1.71 1.27
N SER A 472 24.18 -1.96 0.48
CA SER A 472 24.31 -2.30 -0.93
C SER A 472 24.49 -1.06 -1.80
N THR A 473 25.11 -1.24 -2.96
CA THR A 473 25.07 -0.23 -4.02
C THR A 473 23.74 -0.32 -4.78
N ALA A 474 23.22 0.81 -5.27
CA ALA A 474 21.99 0.82 -6.07
C ALA A 474 22.17 0.06 -7.39
N GLY A 475 21.19 -0.76 -7.77
CA GLY A 475 21.27 -1.54 -9.02
C GLY A 475 21.29 -0.68 -10.28
N SER A 476 20.83 0.58 -10.20
CA SER A 476 20.96 1.56 -11.28
C SER A 476 22.42 1.87 -11.64
N ALA A 477 23.36 1.72 -10.70
CA ALA A 477 24.79 1.94 -10.92
C ALA A 477 25.55 0.67 -11.34
N THR A 478 25.11 -0.51 -10.89
CA THR A 478 25.85 -1.78 -11.04
C THR A 478 25.22 -2.76 -12.03
N GLY A 479 23.97 -2.53 -12.43
CA GLY A 479 23.12 -3.47 -13.15
C GLY A 479 22.52 -4.58 -12.29
N ILE A 480 22.81 -4.62 -10.99
CA ILE A 480 22.48 -5.74 -10.10
C ILE A 480 21.89 -5.21 -8.79
N ASP A 481 20.68 -5.65 -8.47
CA ASP A 481 20.05 -5.39 -7.18
C ASP A 481 20.39 -6.49 -6.16
N LEU A 482 20.72 -6.07 -4.94
CA LEU A 482 20.89 -6.95 -3.79
C LEU A 482 19.57 -7.04 -3.03
N ASN A 483 18.81 -8.12 -3.24
CA ASN A 483 17.44 -8.22 -2.70
C ASN A 483 17.40 -8.78 -1.28
N SER A 484 18.30 -9.70 -0.94
CA SER A 484 18.42 -10.19 0.43
C SER A 484 19.85 -10.59 0.77
N LEU A 485 20.17 -10.55 2.06
CA LEU A 485 21.40 -11.10 2.60
C LEU A 485 21.12 -11.88 3.88
N SER A 486 21.90 -12.93 4.11
CA SER A 486 21.87 -13.68 5.36
C SER A 486 23.28 -13.98 5.85
N VAL A 487 23.45 -13.90 7.16
CA VAL A 487 24.67 -14.35 7.85
C VAL A 487 24.26 -15.46 8.79
N VAL A 488 24.64 -16.70 8.47
CA VAL A 488 24.30 -17.88 9.27
C VAL A 488 25.55 -18.32 10.03
N PRO A 489 25.57 -18.24 11.37
CA PRO A 489 26.72 -18.67 12.18
C PRO A 489 27.09 -20.12 11.88
N THR A 490 28.38 -20.43 11.84
CA THR A 490 28.88 -21.79 11.60
C THR A 490 28.39 -22.77 12.67
N SER A 491 28.31 -22.31 13.93
CA SER A 491 27.74 -23.08 15.04
C SER A 491 26.23 -23.30 14.95
N ALA A 492 25.54 -22.53 14.11
CA ALA A 492 24.09 -22.60 13.87
C ALA A 492 23.74 -23.34 12.57
N GLN A 493 24.71 -23.75 11.75
CA GLN A 493 24.44 -24.58 10.59
C GLN A 493 23.79 -25.89 11.06
N ALA A 494 22.50 -26.03 10.79
CA ALA A 494 21.76 -27.22 11.17
C ALA A 494 22.42 -28.45 10.51
N PRO A 495 22.51 -29.60 11.20
CA PRO A 495 22.75 -30.86 10.50
C PRO A 495 21.68 -30.99 9.40
N THR A 496 22.11 -31.42 8.21
CA THR A 496 21.34 -31.46 6.96
C THR A 496 20.02 -32.25 7.02
N ALA A 497 19.78 -32.98 8.12
CA ALA A 497 18.51 -33.61 8.41
C ALA A 497 17.60 -32.64 9.18
N SER A 498 16.58 -32.10 8.50
CA SER A 498 15.40 -31.60 9.20
C SER A 498 14.99 -32.63 10.25
N ALA A 499 14.67 -32.17 11.46
CA ALA A 499 14.00 -33.01 12.44
C ALA A 499 12.83 -33.73 11.74
N PRO A 500 12.70 -35.06 11.84
CA PRO A 500 11.60 -35.75 11.20
C PRO A 500 10.29 -35.14 11.69
N THR A 501 9.51 -34.60 10.76
CA THR A 501 8.16 -34.12 11.05
C THR A 501 7.33 -35.33 11.44
N ALA A 502 6.76 -35.33 12.64
CA ALA A 502 5.83 -36.39 13.03
C ALA A 502 4.65 -36.41 12.06
N THR A 503 4.28 -37.61 11.59
CA THR A 503 3.10 -37.79 10.75
C THR A 503 1.85 -37.53 11.60
N VAL A 504 0.90 -36.78 11.05
CA VAL A 504 -0.41 -36.55 11.67
C VAL A 504 -1.46 -37.29 10.84
N HIS A 505 -2.16 -38.22 11.48
CA HIS A 505 -3.32 -38.90 10.93
C HIS A 505 -4.58 -38.17 11.38
N ILE A 506 -5.46 -37.82 10.43
CA ILE A 506 -6.74 -37.19 10.72
C ILE A 506 -7.77 -38.32 10.82
N ASP A 507 -8.23 -38.60 12.03
CA ASP A 507 -9.21 -39.66 12.30
C ASP A 507 -10.63 -39.21 11.95
N ALA A 508 -10.95 -37.95 12.27
CA ALA A 508 -12.22 -37.31 11.92
C ALA A 508 -12.06 -35.78 11.92
N GLN A 509 -12.77 -35.08 11.03
CA GLN A 509 -12.78 -33.61 11.01
C GLN A 509 -14.11 -33.09 10.48
N ASP A 510 -14.61 -32.04 11.13
CA ASP A 510 -15.75 -31.22 10.69
C ASP A 510 -15.41 -29.72 10.85
N ASP A 511 -16.37 -28.84 10.59
CA ASP A 511 -16.18 -27.39 10.63
C ASP A 511 -15.78 -26.85 12.02
N THR A 512 -16.03 -27.61 13.09
CA THR A 512 -15.94 -27.19 14.49
C THR A 512 -15.12 -28.15 15.36
N SER A 513 -14.66 -29.28 14.81
CA SER A 513 -13.88 -30.28 15.54
C SER A 513 -12.92 -31.05 14.65
N ALA A 514 -11.81 -31.52 15.23
CA ALA A 514 -10.91 -32.46 14.61
C ALA A 514 -10.42 -33.48 15.65
N THR A 515 -10.34 -34.75 15.28
CA THR A 515 -9.70 -35.81 16.04
C THR A 515 -8.53 -36.32 15.23
N LEU A 516 -7.36 -36.32 15.84
CA LEU A 516 -6.08 -36.54 15.20
C LEU A 516 -5.29 -37.56 16.01
N THR A 517 -4.46 -38.34 15.33
CA THR A 517 -3.42 -39.16 15.93
C THR A 517 -2.06 -38.67 15.43
N VAL A 518 -1.23 -38.18 16.34
CA VAL A 518 0.12 -37.68 16.04
C VAL A 518 1.13 -38.78 16.35
N GLU A 519 1.91 -39.21 15.37
CA GLU A 519 2.98 -40.20 15.57
C GLU A 519 4.03 -39.72 16.59
N PRO A 520 4.83 -40.63 17.20
CA PRO A 520 5.75 -40.30 18.29
C PRO A 520 6.63 -39.06 18.08
N CYS A 521 6.42 -38.04 18.90
CA CYS A 521 7.26 -36.84 18.96
C CYS A 521 8.37 -36.97 20.01
N VAL A 522 9.44 -37.72 19.72
CA VAL A 522 10.47 -38.08 20.72
C VAL A 522 11.23 -36.92 21.38
N ARG A 523 11.21 -35.72 20.80
CA ARG A 523 11.81 -34.49 21.36
C ARG A 523 10.77 -33.42 21.70
N GLY A 524 9.50 -33.75 21.63
CA GLY A 524 8.40 -32.80 21.58
C GLY A 524 8.27 -32.16 20.20
N CYS A 525 7.08 -31.66 19.88
CA CYS A 525 6.78 -31.10 18.58
C CYS A 525 5.66 -30.05 18.68
N TRP A 526 5.56 -29.17 17.69
CA TRP A 526 4.43 -28.27 17.55
C TRP A 526 3.38 -28.92 16.65
N LEU A 527 2.16 -29.09 17.17
CA LEU A 527 0.99 -29.39 16.36
C LEU A 527 0.46 -28.09 15.76
N ILE A 528 0.49 -27.98 14.44
CA ILE A 528 0.02 -26.81 13.69
C ILE A 528 -1.34 -27.16 13.07
N PHE A 529 -2.38 -26.47 13.49
CA PHE A 529 -3.71 -26.56 12.90
C PHE A 529 -3.88 -25.36 11.95
N GLY A 530 -3.91 -25.65 10.64
CA GLY A 530 -3.84 -24.66 9.54
C GLY A 530 -5.03 -23.70 9.40
N GLN A 531 -5.79 -23.48 10.47
CA GLN A 531 -6.79 -22.44 10.57
C GLN A 531 -6.23 -21.23 11.34
N GLY A 532 -6.69 -20.03 10.98
CA GLY A 532 -6.27 -18.78 11.63
C GLY A 532 -6.48 -18.80 13.14
N GLN A 533 -5.52 -18.25 13.88
CA GLN A 533 -5.51 -18.28 15.34
C GLN A 533 -6.81 -17.72 15.92
N SER A 534 -7.39 -18.46 16.87
CA SER A 534 -8.56 -18.01 17.63
C SER A 534 -8.55 -18.61 19.02
N SER A 535 -8.89 -17.79 20.02
CA SER A 535 -9.11 -18.26 21.39
C SER A 535 -10.31 -19.20 21.53
N GLY A 536 -11.15 -19.34 20.50
CA GLY A 536 -12.25 -20.30 20.47
C GLY A 536 -11.82 -21.74 20.25
N TRP A 537 -10.64 -21.97 19.67
CA TRP A 537 -10.08 -23.31 19.46
C TRP A 537 -9.39 -23.81 20.73
N THR A 538 -9.77 -25.02 21.15
CA THR A 538 -9.17 -25.72 22.28
C THR A 538 -8.70 -27.10 21.84
N ALA A 539 -7.60 -27.58 22.42
CA ALA A 539 -7.07 -28.91 22.13
C ALA A 539 -6.88 -29.71 23.43
N THR A 540 -7.12 -31.02 23.35
CA THR A 540 -6.83 -31.99 24.41
C THR A 540 -5.96 -33.10 23.85
N ALA A 541 -4.84 -33.42 24.48
CA ALA A 541 -3.96 -34.52 24.14
C ALA A 541 -4.08 -35.63 25.20
N ASP A 542 -4.42 -36.86 24.78
CA ASP A 542 -4.60 -38.03 25.64
C ASP A 542 -5.47 -37.73 26.88
N GLY A 543 -6.55 -36.97 26.68
CA GLY A 543 -7.49 -36.55 27.73
C GLY A 543 -7.07 -35.33 28.57
N THR A 544 -5.84 -34.83 28.40
CA THR A 544 -5.34 -33.64 29.09
C THR A 544 -5.55 -32.39 28.25
N THR A 545 -6.15 -31.35 28.82
CA THR A 545 -6.34 -30.08 28.11
C THR A 545 -5.00 -29.37 27.93
N LEU A 546 -4.70 -29.01 26.69
CA LEU A 546 -3.51 -28.24 26.35
C LEU A 546 -3.73 -26.76 26.68
N PRO A 547 -2.65 -25.98 26.86
CA PRO A 547 -2.74 -24.53 26.98
C PRO A 547 -3.46 -23.88 25.80
N GLN A 548 -3.83 -22.60 25.95
CA GLN A 548 -4.42 -21.83 24.86
C GLN A 548 -3.51 -21.87 23.62
N SER A 549 -4.16 -21.93 22.44
CA SER A 549 -3.45 -21.94 21.18
C SER A 549 -2.56 -20.71 21.00
N GLN A 550 -1.33 -20.93 20.55
CA GLN A 550 -0.38 -19.88 20.21
C GLN A 550 -0.30 -19.69 18.69
N PRO A 551 -0.11 -18.46 18.19
CA PRO A 551 0.11 -18.22 16.77
C PRO A 551 1.44 -18.85 16.36
N VAL A 552 1.39 -19.84 15.45
CA VAL A 552 2.56 -20.50 14.88
C VAL A 552 2.52 -20.39 13.36
N SER A 553 3.68 -20.49 12.70
CA SER A 553 3.79 -20.53 11.22
C SER A 553 2.99 -19.43 10.50
N GLY A 554 3.07 -18.19 10.99
CA GLY A 554 2.40 -17.04 10.35
C GLY A 554 0.96 -16.79 10.83
N GLY A 555 0.55 -17.35 11.97
CA GLY A 555 -0.72 -17.01 12.63
C GLY A 555 -1.74 -18.15 12.63
N ALA A 556 -1.31 -19.39 12.39
CA ALA A 556 -2.14 -20.58 12.58
C ALA A 556 -2.27 -20.94 14.06
N ASN A 557 -3.30 -21.71 14.41
CA ASN A 557 -3.42 -22.27 15.76
C ASN A 557 -2.32 -23.31 16.00
N GLY A 558 -1.56 -23.16 17.09
CA GLY A 558 -0.48 -24.07 17.48
C GLY A 558 -0.59 -24.55 18.92
N TRP A 559 -0.22 -25.81 19.15
CA TRP A 559 -0.02 -26.37 20.49
C TRP A 559 1.28 -27.15 20.57
N PHE A 560 2.06 -26.93 21.63
CA PHE A 560 3.24 -27.73 21.89
C PHE A 560 2.84 -29.07 22.52
N LEU A 561 3.23 -30.16 21.87
CA LEU A 561 3.11 -31.52 22.37
C LEU A 561 4.44 -31.91 23.03
N PRO A 562 4.43 -32.32 24.32
CA PRO A 562 5.63 -32.81 25.01
C PRO A 562 6.28 -34.02 24.31
N ALA A 563 7.51 -34.33 24.71
CA ALA A 563 8.21 -35.49 24.19
C ALA A 563 7.46 -36.80 24.50
N SER A 564 7.20 -37.60 23.47
CA SER A 564 6.54 -38.91 23.58
C SER A 564 7.15 -39.92 22.61
N THR A 565 7.29 -41.16 23.06
CA THR A 565 7.68 -42.32 22.24
C THR A 565 6.49 -43.11 21.72
N ALA A 566 5.26 -42.74 22.13
CA ALA A 566 4.01 -43.33 21.69
C ALA A 566 3.21 -42.32 20.85
N PRO A 567 2.31 -42.77 19.96
CA PRO A 567 1.35 -41.88 19.31
C PRO A 567 0.51 -41.12 20.34
N THR A 568 0.19 -39.87 20.05
CA THR A 568 -0.61 -38.99 20.90
C THR A 568 -1.95 -38.71 20.22
N HIS A 569 -3.06 -38.99 20.91
CA HIS A 569 -4.39 -38.71 20.40
C HIS A 569 -4.81 -37.28 20.78
N VAL A 570 -5.11 -36.45 19.79
CA VAL A 570 -5.47 -35.05 19.97
C VAL A 570 -6.90 -34.81 19.51
N GLN A 571 -7.72 -34.20 20.37
CA GLN A 571 -9.03 -33.67 19.99
C GLN A 571 -8.99 -32.16 20.02
N ILE A 572 -9.37 -31.54 18.92
CA ILE A 572 -9.48 -30.10 18.74
C ILE A 572 -10.97 -29.76 18.62
N ARG A 573 -11.45 -28.74 19.35
CA ARG A 573 -12.85 -28.29 19.32
C ARG A 573 -12.97 -26.77 19.36
N PHE A 574 -13.89 -26.23 18.57
CA PHE A 574 -14.31 -24.83 18.61
C PHE A 574 -15.42 -24.64 19.64
N GLN A 575 -15.03 -24.21 20.85
CA GLN A 575 -15.94 -24.11 21.99
C GLN A 575 -17.15 -23.18 21.78
N PRO A 576 -17.03 -22.01 21.11
CA PRO A 576 -18.16 -21.10 20.94
C PRO A 576 -19.36 -21.71 20.19
N GLN A 577 -19.15 -22.73 19.36
CA GLN A 577 -20.21 -23.33 18.56
C GLN A 577 -21.34 -23.91 19.42
N ARG A 578 -21.03 -24.50 20.57
CA ARG A 578 -22.04 -25.12 21.44
C ARG A 578 -23.05 -24.09 21.95
N THR A 579 -22.56 -22.94 22.37
CA THR A 579 -23.39 -21.83 22.86
C THR A 579 -24.22 -21.23 21.73
N LEU A 580 -23.63 -21.06 20.54
CA LEU A 580 -24.34 -20.58 19.36
C LEU A 580 -25.48 -21.53 18.95
N ASN A 581 -25.23 -22.84 18.92
CA ASN A 581 -26.25 -23.84 18.60
C ASN A 581 -27.44 -23.80 19.58
N LEU A 582 -27.17 -23.64 20.88
CA LEU A 582 -28.21 -23.48 21.89
C LEU A 582 -29.02 -22.20 21.65
N ALA A 583 -28.35 -21.06 21.41
CA ALA A 583 -29.00 -19.78 21.15
C ALA A 583 -29.89 -19.84 19.89
N LEU A 584 -29.39 -20.42 18.80
CA LEU A 584 -30.15 -20.63 17.56
C LEU A 584 -31.38 -21.52 17.81
N GLY A 585 -31.24 -22.58 18.60
CA GLY A 585 -32.37 -23.42 19.01
C GLY A 585 -33.44 -22.64 19.78
N VAL A 586 -33.03 -21.83 20.77
CA VAL A 586 -33.95 -20.97 21.54
C VAL A 586 -34.64 -19.95 20.63
N SER A 587 -33.90 -19.29 19.73
CA SER A 587 -34.46 -18.33 18.77
C SER A 587 -35.46 -18.97 17.80
N ALA A 588 -35.19 -20.19 17.32
CA ALA A 588 -36.11 -20.93 16.47
C ALA A 588 -37.42 -21.25 17.21
N VAL A 589 -37.34 -21.68 18.46
CA VAL A 589 -38.50 -21.94 19.31
C VAL A 589 -39.29 -20.66 19.58
N ALA A 590 -38.62 -19.55 19.90
CA ALA A 590 -39.27 -18.24 20.10
C ALA A 590 -39.99 -17.76 18.81
N THR A 591 -39.34 -17.91 17.66
CA THR A 591 -39.93 -17.59 16.35
C THR A 591 -41.16 -18.45 16.07
N ALA A 592 -41.07 -19.75 16.32
CA ALA A 592 -42.21 -20.67 16.19
C ALA A 592 -43.37 -20.29 17.13
N MET A 593 -43.07 -19.86 18.35
CA MET A 593 -44.08 -19.34 19.28
C MET A 593 -44.75 -18.06 18.76
N CYS A 594 -43.98 -17.10 18.22
CA CYS A 594 -44.55 -15.90 17.59
C CYS A 594 -45.45 -16.25 16.38
N ILE A 595 -45.01 -17.18 15.52
CA ILE A 595 -45.82 -17.68 14.40
C ILE A 595 -47.08 -18.36 14.91
N ALA A 596 -46.99 -19.19 15.95
CA ALA A 596 -48.15 -19.83 16.55
C ALA A 596 -49.13 -18.79 17.13
N LEU A 597 -48.64 -17.76 17.82
CA LEU A 597 -49.47 -16.66 18.32
C LEU A 597 -50.18 -15.88 17.20
N LEU A 598 -49.55 -15.73 16.04
CA LEU A 598 -50.16 -15.12 14.85
C LEU A 598 -51.18 -16.04 14.16
N VAL A 599 -50.83 -17.32 13.97
CA VAL A 599 -51.57 -18.26 13.11
C VAL A 599 -52.71 -18.96 13.86
N VAL A 600 -52.54 -19.28 15.15
CA VAL A 600 -53.58 -19.98 15.94
C VAL A 600 -54.90 -19.19 15.99
N PRO A 601 -54.94 -17.87 16.21
CA PRO A 601 -56.18 -17.08 16.09
C PRO A 601 -56.77 -17.10 14.68
N LEU A 602 -55.94 -17.01 13.64
CA LEU A 602 -56.38 -17.04 12.24
C LEU A 602 -56.98 -18.40 11.84
N LEU A 603 -56.42 -19.51 12.35
CA LEU A 603 -56.95 -20.86 12.13
C LEU A 603 -58.18 -21.16 13.00
N ARG A 604 -58.24 -20.65 14.23
CA ARG A 604 -59.42 -20.80 15.12
C ARG A 604 -60.64 -20.02 14.61
N ARG A 605 -60.44 -18.92 13.88
CA ARG A 605 -61.52 -18.19 13.18
C ARG A 605 -62.18 -18.97 12.03
N ARG A 606 -61.65 -20.14 11.63
CA ARG A 606 -62.24 -20.99 10.57
C ARG A 606 -63.19 -22.08 11.07
N ARG A 607 -63.54 -22.13 12.36
CA ARG A 607 -64.69 -22.93 12.82
C ARG A 607 -65.92 -22.01 12.94
N PRO A 608 -66.96 -22.17 12.11
CA PRO A 608 -68.24 -21.54 12.36
C PRO A 608 -68.87 -22.28 13.55
N THR A 609 -68.60 -21.83 14.76
CA THR A 609 -69.47 -22.14 15.90
C THR A 609 -70.59 -21.13 15.88
N ASP A 610 -71.77 -21.65 15.56
CA ASP A 610 -73.06 -20.99 15.66
C ASP A 610 -73.24 -20.29 17.02
N THR A 611 -73.98 -19.18 16.96
CA THR A 611 -74.57 -18.38 18.05
C THR A 611 -73.65 -17.33 18.69
N PRO A 612 -73.82 -16.03 18.36
CA PRO A 612 -73.21 -14.95 19.12
C PRO A 612 -74.04 -14.72 20.39
N THR A 613 -73.62 -15.32 21.51
CA THR A 613 -74.03 -14.80 22.83
C THR A 613 -73.29 -13.48 23.05
N ARG A 614 -74.08 -12.41 23.22
CA ARG A 614 -73.62 -11.08 23.64
C ARG A 614 -72.69 -11.18 24.85
N ALA A 615 -71.40 -11.20 24.60
CA ALA A 615 -70.37 -10.74 25.50
C ALA A 615 -69.68 -9.58 24.78
N ALA A 616 -69.59 -8.44 25.45
CA ALA A 616 -69.01 -7.22 24.93
C ALA A 616 -67.51 -7.43 24.62
N GLU A 617 -67.20 -7.93 23.43
CA GLU A 617 -65.85 -7.84 22.87
C GLU A 617 -65.70 -6.45 22.25
N HIS A 618 -64.84 -5.66 22.86
CA HIS A 618 -64.27 -4.46 22.26
C HIS A 618 -63.69 -4.84 20.90
N GLU A 619 -64.44 -4.56 19.85
CA GLU A 619 -63.94 -4.50 18.49
C GLU A 619 -63.00 -3.29 18.40
N GLN A 620 -61.75 -3.46 18.86
CA GLN A 620 -60.64 -2.56 18.54
C GLN A 620 -60.35 -2.71 17.04
N THR A 621 -61.20 -2.09 16.24
CA THR A 621 -60.81 -1.64 14.91
C THR A 621 -59.60 -0.74 15.08
N ALA A 622 -58.49 -1.06 14.40
CA ALA A 622 -57.33 -0.19 14.35
C ALA A 622 -57.76 1.16 13.77
N ARG A 623 -58.05 2.14 14.64
CA ARG A 623 -58.40 3.48 14.21
C ARG A 623 -57.12 4.14 13.71
N PHE A 624 -57.10 4.55 12.45
CA PHE A 624 -56.12 5.52 11.97
C PHE A 624 -56.29 6.81 12.78
N VAL A 625 -55.48 6.99 13.82
CA VAL A 625 -55.57 8.17 14.67
C VAL A 625 -54.93 9.35 13.93
N ALA A 626 -55.71 10.40 13.70
CA ALA A 626 -55.28 11.55 12.92
C ALA A 626 -54.00 12.20 13.49
N PRO A 627 -53.04 12.64 12.64
CA PRO A 627 -51.71 13.11 13.07
C PRO A 627 -51.73 14.39 13.93
N TRP A 628 -52.88 15.07 14.00
CA TRP A 628 -53.11 16.31 14.75
C TRP A 628 -53.41 16.10 16.24
N HIS A 629 -53.58 14.86 16.69
CA HIS A 629 -53.93 14.55 18.08
C HIS A 629 -52.81 14.98 19.04
N ARG A 630 -53.17 15.60 20.16
CA ARG A 630 -52.20 15.96 21.21
C ARG A 630 -51.87 14.72 22.03
N SER A 631 -50.59 14.36 22.07
CA SER A 631 -50.06 13.28 22.89
C SER A 631 -50.07 13.64 24.38
N THR A 632 -49.99 12.65 25.26
CA THR A 632 -49.91 12.87 26.71
C THR A 632 -48.65 13.68 27.08
N PRO A 633 -48.64 14.41 28.22
CA PRO A 633 -47.46 15.18 28.61
C PRO A 633 -46.31 14.28 29.06
N ARG A 634 -46.60 13.00 29.37
CA ARG A 634 -45.59 11.97 29.64
C ARG A 634 -44.92 11.54 28.34
N ALA A 635 -45.69 11.19 27.31
CA ALA A 635 -45.20 10.86 25.97
C ALA A 635 -44.36 11.99 25.35
N ALA A 636 -44.80 13.25 25.46
CA ALA A 636 -44.04 14.39 24.94
C ALA A 636 -42.71 14.61 25.68
N ARG A 637 -42.67 14.38 27.00
CA ARG A 637 -41.45 14.48 27.80
C ARG A 637 -40.48 13.34 27.53
N SER A 638 -40.97 12.11 27.42
CA SER A 638 -40.13 10.96 27.08
C SER A 638 -39.56 11.14 25.67
N ALA A 639 -40.37 11.53 24.70
CA ALA A 639 -39.91 11.81 23.35
C ALA A 639 -38.86 12.92 23.28
N ALA A 640 -39.11 14.06 23.94
CA ALA A 640 -38.17 15.17 24.01
C ALA A 640 -36.83 14.75 24.63
N ALA A 641 -36.87 14.01 25.74
CA ALA A 641 -35.68 13.52 26.42
C ALA A 641 -34.91 12.50 25.55
N VAL A 642 -35.60 11.50 24.98
CA VAL A 642 -34.98 10.48 24.14
C VAL A 642 -34.40 11.09 22.87
N LEU A 643 -35.08 12.05 22.23
CA LEU A 643 -34.57 12.73 21.04
C LEU A 643 -33.24 13.45 21.32
N VAL A 644 -33.16 14.21 22.42
CA VAL A 644 -31.95 14.98 22.77
C VAL A 644 -30.81 14.01 23.12
N VAL A 645 -31.08 12.99 23.95
CA VAL A 645 -30.07 12.00 24.35
C VAL A 645 -29.59 11.19 23.15
N ALA A 646 -30.50 10.70 22.31
CA ALA A 646 -30.14 9.94 21.12
C ALA A 646 -29.39 10.81 20.09
N THR A 647 -29.76 12.08 19.92
CA THR A 647 -29.03 12.98 19.02
C THR A 647 -27.61 13.27 19.52
N ALA A 648 -27.44 13.45 20.84
CA ALA A 648 -26.12 13.61 21.45
C ALA A 648 -25.25 12.36 21.26
N ALA A 649 -25.84 11.17 21.42
CA ALA A 649 -25.13 9.89 21.34
C ALA A 649 -24.80 9.46 19.90
N PHE A 650 -25.72 9.66 18.96
CA PHE A 650 -25.63 9.08 17.61
C PHE A 650 -25.38 10.10 16.49
N VAL A 651 -25.42 11.42 16.78
CA VAL A 651 -25.17 12.47 15.77
C VAL A 651 -24.00 13.37 16.18
N SER A 652 -24.14 14.14 17.26
CA SER A 652 -23.07 14.91 17.93
C SER A 652 -23.64 15.79 19.06
N LEU A 653 -22.77 16.26 19.96
CA LEU A 653 -23.10 17.23 21.00
C LEU A 653 -23.68 18.55 20.45
N TRP A 654 -23.15 19.06 19.33
CA TRP A 654 -23.65 20.29 18.70
C TRP A 654 -25.07 20.14 18.14
N TRP A 655 -25.37 18.98 17.55
CA TRP A 655 -26.72 18.69 17.06
C TRP A 655 -27.74 18.49 18.19
N ALA A 656 -27.30 18.06 19.38
CA ALA A 656 -28.17 17.99 20.56
C ALA A 656 -28.67 19.38 21.00
N VAL A 657 -27.87 20.44 20.81
CA VAL A 657 -28.30 21.83 21.07
C VAL A 657 -29.43 22.21 20.12
N GLY A 658 -29.34 21.85 18.84
CA GLY A 658 -30.44 22.01 17.87
C GLY A 658 -31.67 21.15 18.23
N ALA A 659 -31.45 19.93 18.72
CA ALA A 659 -32.51 19.04 19.17
C ALA A 659 -33.32 19.61 20.34
N LEU A 660 -32.73 20.46 21.20
CA LEU A 660 -33.46 21.15 22.28
C LEU A 660 -34.58 22.04 21.75
N LEU A 661 -34.41 22.66 20.58
CA LEU A 661 -35.45 23.47 19.95
C LEU A 661 -36.62 22.60 19.50
N VAL A 662 -36.33 21.46 18.86
CA VAL A 662 -37.35 20.49 18.44
C VAL A 662 -38.03 19.86 19.66
N ALA A 663 -37.27 19.55 20.71
CA ALA A 663 -37.78 19.08 21.99
C ALA A 663 -38.72 20.10 22.65
N ALA A 664 -38.38 21.39 22.64
CA ALA A 664 -39.25 22.45 23.14
C ALA A 664 -40.57 22.54 22.34
N VAL A 665 -40.51 22.37 21.01
CA VAL A 665 -41.70 22.28 20.15
C VAL A 665 -42.54 21.04 20.47
N LEU A 666 -41.91 19.89 20.74
CA LEU A 666 -42.61 18.67 21.15
C LEU A 666 -43.29 18.84 22.52
N LEU A 667 -42.63 19.49 23.48
CA LEU A 667 -43.15 19.74 24.83
C LEU A 667 -44.32 20.74 24.84
N THR A 668 -44.24 21.80 24.03
CA THR A 668 -45.25 22.87 23.96
C THR A 668 -46.42 22.48 23.05
N GLY A 669 -46.14 21.94 21.86
CA GLY A 669 -47.14 21.56 20.87
C GLY A 669 -47.80 20.21 21.14
N ARG A 670 -47.05 19.26 21.72
CA ARG A 670 -47.49 17.87 22.02
C ARG A 670 -48.07 17.13 20.81
N ARG A 671 -47.64 17.49 19.59
CA ARG A 671 -48.06 16.88 18.32
C ARG A 671 -46.96 15.95 17.78
N LEU A 672 -46.69 14.85 18.49
CA LEU A 672 -45.60 13.93 18.15
C LEU A 672 -45.71 13.37 16.73
N ARG A 673 -46.92 13.04 16.28
CA ARG A 673 -47.14 12.51 14.92
C ARG A 673 -46.87 13.53 13.80
N MET A 674 -47.06 14.83 14.06
CA MET A 674 -46.67 15.88 13.11
C MET A 674 -45.14 15.96 12.97
N ALA A 675 -44.39 15.75 14.05
CA ALA A 675 -42.94 15.66 14.00
C ALA A 675 -42.49 14.41 13.22
N GLY A 676 -43.20 13.28 13.37
CA GLY A 676 -43.00 12.08 12.55
C GLY A 676 -43.23 12.35 11.05
N VAL A 677 -44.34 13.00 10.69
CA VAL A 677 -44.60 13.39 9.28
C VAL A 677 -43.53 14.36 8.76
N ALA A 678 -43.14 15.35 9.56
CA ALA A 678 -42.07 16.29 9.20
C ALA A 678 -40.72 15.58 9.00
N SER A 679 -40.41 14.56 9.81
CA SER A 679 -39.20 13.75 9.60
C SER A 679 -39.22 12.97 8.29
N VAL A 680 -40.34 12.35 7.92
CA VAL A 680 -40.48 11.62 6.65
C VAL A 680 -40.36 12.56 5.46
N LEU A 681 -41.02 13.72 5.50
CA LEU A 681 -40.88 14.75 4.46
C LEU A 681 -39.46 15.29 4.37
N GLY A 682 -38.79 15.49 5.51
CA GLY A 682 -37.39 15.92 5.55
C GLY A 682 -36.45 14.89 4.95
N ILE A 683 -36.64 13.59 5.23
CA ILE A 683 -35.86 12.50 4.63
C ILE A 683 -36.06 12.48 3.11
N GLY A 684 -37.31 12.62 2.65
CA GLY A 684 -37.61 12.75 1.21
C GLY A 684 -36.93 13.96 0.57
N ALA A 685 -36.97 15.13 1.24
CA ALA A 685 -36.30 16.34 0.77
C ALA A 685 -34.77 16.19 0.72
N LEU A 686 -34.15 15.53 1.70
CA LEU A 686 -32.73 15.19 1.68
C LEU A 686 -32.40 14.24 0.53
N GLY A 687 -33.24 13.24 0.25
CA GLY A 687 -33.10 12.36 -0.91
C GLY A 687 -33.13 13.15 -2.23
N VAL A 688 -34.08 14.08 -2.38
CA VAL A 688 -34.13 14.97 -3.55
C VAL A 688 -32.90 15.87 -3.63
N LEU A 689 -32.44 16.42 -2.51
CA LEU A 689 -31.22 17.24 -2.46
C LEU A 689 -29.98 16.45 -2.89
N ILE A 690 -29.80 15.22 -2.38
CA ILE A 690 -28.70 14.33 -2.75
C ILE A 690 -28.76 14.05 -4.25
N THR A 691 -29.93 13.68 -4.78
CA THR A 691 -30.11 13.44 -6.22
C THR A 691 -29.83 14.70 -7.05
N ALA A 692 -30.28 15.87 -6.60
CA ALA A 692 -30.04 17.13 -7.33
C ALA A 692 -28.56 17.53 -7.32
N VAL A 693 -27.89 17.37 -6.18
CA VAL A 693 -26.44 17.57 -6.04
C VAL A 693 -25.69 16.60 -6.95
N GLU A 694 -26.08 15.33 -6.98
CA GLU A 694 -25.48 14.32 -7.83
C GLU A 694 -25.65 14.64 -9.32
N VAL A 695 -26.85 15.02 -9.75
CA VAL A 695 -27.15 15.37 -11.15
C VAL A 695 -26.38 16.63 -11.59
N TYR A 696 -26.20 17.60 -10.68
CA TYR A 696 -25.54 18.87 -10.98
C TYR A 696 -24.00 18.74 -10.95
N GLN A 697 -23.46 18.14 -9.90
CA GLN A 697 -22.02 18.03 -9.68
C GLN A 697 -21.40 16.86 -10.44
N ARG A 698 -22.19 15.83 -10.79
CA ARG A 698 -21.75 14.61 -11.48
C ARG A 698 -20.51 14.01 -10.82
N TYR A 699 -20.58 13.83 -9.51
CA TYR A 699 -19.48 13.23 -8.76
C TYR A 699 -19.12 11.87 -9.36
N ALA A 700 -17.83 11.55 -9.37
CA ALA A 700 -17.41 10.24 -9.81
C ALA A 700 -17.96 9.17 -8.86
N GLY A 701 -18.43 8.05 -9.42
CA GLY A 701 -18.88 6.88 -8.65
C GLY A 701 -17.71 6.08 -8.07
N ASP A 702 -16.81 6.75 -7.36
CA ASP A 702 -15.61 6.16 -6.75
C ASP A 702 -15.78 5.97 -5.23
N GLY A 703 -14.74 5.44 -4.57
CA GLY A 703 -14.75 5.20 -3.12
C GLY A 703 -14.86 6.48 -2.27
N GLY A 704 -14.57 7.65 -2.84
CA GLY A 704 -14.70 8.96 -2.20
C GLY A 704 -16.12 9.53 -2.27
N TRP A 705 -16.99 9.00 -3.12
CA TRP A 705 -18.36 9.47 -3.32
C TRP A 705 -19.15 9.76 -2.03
N PRO A 706 -19.13 8.91 -0.98
CA PRO A 706 -19.87 9.18 0.26
C PRO A 706 -19.40 10.45 0.99
N SER A 707 -18.12 10.85 0.85
CA SER A 707 -17.54 11.99 1.57
C SER A 707 -18.16 13.34 1.16
N HIS A 708 -18.67 13.45 -0.08
CA HIS A 708 -19.35 14.66 -0.56
C HIS A 708 -20.66 14.96 0.17
N PHE A 709 -21.23 13.96 0.85
CA PHE A 709 -22.51 14.06 1.54
C PHE A 709 -22.36 14.02 3.07
N GLU A 710 -21.14 14.09 3.60
CA GLU A 710 -20.89 13.96 5.05
C GLU A 710 -21.63 15.03 5.88
N ARG A 711 -21.74 16.26 5.35
CA ARG A 711 -22.53 17.33 5.97
C ARG A 711 -24.04 17.04 5.98
N ILE A 712 -24.53 16.31 4.98
CA ILE A 712 -25.94 15.91 4.84
C ILE A 712 -26.25 14.69 5.72
N HIS A 713 -25.26 13.80 5.91
CA HIS A 713 -25.40 12.59 6.73
C HIS A 713 -25.91 12.89 8.15
N ARG A 714 -25.35 13.92 8.81
CA ARG A 714 -25.76 14.32 10.17
C ARG A 714 -27.23 14.77 10.23
N ALA A 715 -27.69 15.49 9.20
CA ALA A 715 -29.09 15.90 9.09
C ALA A 715 -30.02 14.69 8.85
N GLY A 716 -29.59 13.73 8.02
CA GLY A 716 -30.33 12.49 7.77
C GLY A 716 -30.49 11.65 9.04
N MET A 717 -29.41 11.46 9.80
CA MET A 717 -29.44 10.73 11.08
C MET A 717 -30.37 11.39 12.10
N PHE A 718 -30.34 12.72 12.21
CA PHE A 718 -31.25 13.46 13.10
C PHE A 718 -32.73 13.23 12.75
N LEU A 719 -33.08 13.26 11.46
CA LEU A 719 -34.46 13.03 11.01
C LEU A 719 -34.90 11.59 11.25
N LEU A 720 -34.01 10.61 11.08
CA LEU A 720 -34.29 9.20 11.41
C LEU A 720 -34.58 9.01 12.90
N LEU A 721 -33.77 9.63 13.77
CA LEU A 721 -34.01 9.58 15.22
C LEU A 721 -35.33 10.24 15.59
N LEU A 722 -35.65 11.39 14.99
CA LEU A 722 -36.94 12.06 15.20
C LEU A 722 -38.11 11.14 14.79
N MET A 723 -38.00 10.47 13.64
CA MET A 723 -39.00 9.51 13.17
C MET A 723 -39.19 8.37 14.19
N VAL A 724 -38.10 7.69 14.57
CA VAL A 724 -38.12 6.57 15.52
C VAL A 724 -38.73 6.98 16.85
N VAL A 725 -38.28 8.11 17.42
CA VAL A 725 -38.78 8.61 18.70
C VAL A 725 -40.28 8.87 18.66
N THR A 726 -40.80 9.42 17.57
CA THR A 726 -42.24 9.71 17.42
C THR A 726 -43.10 8.45 17.26
N ILE A 727 -42.52 7.36 16.77
CA ILE A 727 -43.19 6.05 16.63
C ILE A 727 -43.27 5.35 17.98
N PHE A 728 -42.16 5.27 18.73
CA PHE A 728 -42.08 4.45 19.96
C PHE A 728 -42.65 5.12 21.22
N THR A 729 -42.90 6.42 21.22
CA THR A 729 -43.42 7.16 22.39
C THR A 729 -44.90 7.54 22.26
N GLY A 730 -45.56 7.14 21.16
CA GLY A 730 -46.90 7.60 20.78
C GLY A 730 -48.07 6.91 21.48
N ASP A 731 -47.85 5.77 22.15
CA ASP A 731 -48.93 4.90 22.61
C ASP A 731 -48.90 4.76 24.14
N ASP A 732 -49.67 5.60 24.82
CA ASP A 732 -50.11 5.40 26.20
C ASP A 732 -51.49 6.06 26.36
N GLU A 733 -52.57 5.31 26.11
CA GLU A 733 -53.91 5.69 26.57
C GLU A 733 -54.28 4.83 27.79
N PRO A 734 -54.58 5.42 28.96
CA PRO A 734 -54.96 4.65 30.15
C PRO A 734 -56.42 4.18 30.04
N ILE A 735 -56.65 2.86 30.18
CA ILE A 735 -57.97 2.26 30.35
C ILE A 735 -58.50 2.68 31.73
N SER A 736 -59.43 3.65 31.79
CA SER A 736 -60.10 4.02 33.04
C SER A 736 -61.32 3.12 33.28
N GLY A 737 -61.19 2.12 34.16
CA GLY A 737 -62.33 1.48 34.81
C GLY A 737 -62.70 2.23 36.07
N SER A 738 -63.92 2.77 36.16
CA SER A 738 -64.44 3.35 37.41
C SER A 738 -65.00 2.26 38.31
N ALA A 739 -64.39 2.06 39.48
CA ALA A 739 -64.95 1.30 40.59
C ALA A 739 -64.69 2.06 41.91
N GLY A 740 -65.74 2.18 42.74
CA GLY A 740 -65.75 2.76 44.10
C GLY A 740 -66.08 4.26 44.15
N ASP A 741 -66.99 4.79 44.96
CA ASP A 741 -67.73 4.26 46.12
C ASP A 741 -68.99 5.12 46.35
N ALA A 742 -70.09 4.47 46.77
CA ALA A 742 -71.16 5.14 47.52
C ALA A 742 -71.83 4.13 48.47
N VAL A 743 -71.32 4.06 49.71
CA VAL A 743 -72.07 3.57 50.87
C VAL A 743 -71.90 4.58 52.01
N ARG A 744 -73.00 5.26 52.35
CA ARG A 744 -73.32 5.75 53.70
C ARG A 744 -74.85 5.80 53.84
N GLU A 745 -75.38 4.67 54.35
CA GLU A 745 -76.25 4.57 55.53
C GLU A 745 -77.44 5.54 55.69
N HIS A 746 -78.66 4.99 55.59
CA HIS A 746 -79.61 5.07 56.70
C HIS A 746 -80.64 3.93 56.65
N ASP A 747 -80.67 3.17 57.75
CA ASP A 747 -81.84 2.46 58.23
C ASP A 747 -82.97 3.46 58.55
N ASP A 748 -84.19 3.11 58.13
CA ASP A 748 -85.36 3.08 59.01
C ASP A 748 -86.26 1.92 58.53
N VAL A 749 -86.52 0.99 59.45
CA VAL A 749 -87.40 -0.21 59.44
C VAL A 749 -86.89 -1.50 58.82
#